data_AF-A0A497BDG0-F1
#
_entry.id   AF-A0A497BDG0-F1
#
_cell.length_a   1.000
_cell.length_b   1.000
_cell.length_c   1.000
_cell.angle_alpha   90.00
_cell.angle_beta   90.00
_cell.angle_gamma   90.00
#
_symmetry.space_group_name_H-M   'P 1'
#
loop_
_entity.id
_entity.type
_entity.pdbx_description
1 polymer ?
#
loop_
_entity_poly.entity_id
_entity_poly.type
_entity_poly.pdbx_seq_one_letter_code
_entity_poly.pdbx_strand_id
1 'polypeptide(L)'
;MSKSSGPISAVSVTARRISIRALLVSTLLTVLVLLLLITVLNYTFAARLTRALSVMEEETARASIALEVNKEAANVLAALAQGVVTNDAAYFTQIVKEAGQALSDAEGRLAESADALPPDDSLRIKLYGLATSSEDIYRLTILLPRRAEEGKWWEIEQFERSLIPYYGRLVTESADQVRAATVERRAIAVAEVGDIRYKMQVTPVAAGLLILVVAASAVFITIRSIARPVERLTDTVARLAAGRLEERVSVGGAAEFGHLATAFNEMADQLEISYTQLEHRVAERSRALERRAAYLEAAAEVSRAAASILETDRLMQRAVELIRERFDMHYVGLFLVDEGNEWAVLRAGSGEAGRAMLARGHRLKVGEGMIGWSIANAEARIASKAETDTVRLVIPELAATRSEAALPLRSRGRVLGALSVQDDQPDAFDQDAITALQTMTDQIAVALDNAQLLVASQTALEAERRAYGEASRQAWVELLRARTDWGYDYEHKSVTPAYGDWDPEMQRVVQQGASVQEAASLSLDREGNGDGEHTLFIPLKVRDQVIGALSFCKGAAGADPTRSRGSDTDPGQTIKPWTADEVALLETLTEQLGVALESARLYQDTQRRAARERLTSEVTARMRETLDMDTVLRTATDEIYRALGLEKIIVRLATGEANDESALGDTTTTAQRGRTLQEEVV
;
A
#
# COMPACT_ATOMS: atom_id res chain seq x y z
N MET A 1 48.21 33.01 21.79
CA MET A 1 48.25 34.35 22.42
C MET A 1 47.29 34.36 23.58
N SER A 2 47.81 34.76 24.74
CA SER A 2 47.12 34.90 26.03
C SER A 2 45.98 35.91 25.96
N LYS A 3 44.83 35.58 26.56
CA LYS A 3 44.17 36.50 27.49
C LYS A 3 43.26 35.74 28.46
N SER A 4 43.75 35.71 29.69
CA SER A 4 43.09 35.40 30.94
C SER A 4 41.97 36.41 31.24
N SER A 5 40.80 35.91 31.60
CA SER A 5 39.78 36.61 32.39
C SER A 5 39.06 35.56 33.25
N GLY A 6 39.22 35.68 34.57
CA GLY A 6 38.85 34.69 35.57
C GLY A 6 37.35 34.40 35.70
N PRO A 7 36.99 33.35 36.45
CA PRO A 7 35.60 32.97 36.65
C PRO A 7 34.97 33.88 37.72
N ILE A 8 33.97 34.67 37.32
CA ILE A 8 33.02 35.24 38.27
C ILE A 8 32.15 34.06 38.74
N SER A 9 32.36 33.64 39.98
CA SER A 9 31.52 32.70 40.70
C SER A 9 30.12 33.30 40.88
N ALA A 10 29.26 33.10 39.88
CA ALA A 10 27.83 33.21 40.04
C ALA A 10 27.40 32.11 41.01
N VAL A 11 27.10 32.52 42.24
CA VAL A 11 26.39 31.70 43.23
C VAL A 11 25.06 31.30 42.61
N SER A 12 25.01 30.11 42.01
CA SER A 12 23.77 29.49 41.59
C SER A 12 22.99 29.15 42.85
N VAL A 13 22.01 29.99 43.17
CA VAL A 13 20.93 29.61 44.09
C VAL A 13 20.26 28.40 43.47
N THR A 14 20.68 27.22 43.92
CA THR A 14 20.04 25.95 43.61
C THR A 14 18.69 26.00 44.32
N ALA A 15 17.70 26.58 43.64
CA ALA A 15 16.31 26.50 44.05
C ALA A 15 15.97 25.01 44.11
N ARG A 16 16.03 24.45 45.32
CA ARG A 16 15.70 23.06 45.62
C ARG A 16 14.27 22.84 45.11
N ARG A 17 14.13 22.17 43.96
CA ARG A 17 12.82 21.92 43.34
C ARG A 17 12.03 21.03 44.29
N ILE A 18 11.09 21.63 45.01
CA ILE A 18 10.26 20.94 46.00
C ILE A 18 9.30 20.02 45.22
N SER A 19 9.28 18.73 45.56
CA SER A 19 8.29 17.80 45.00
C SER A 19 6.89 18.19 45.47
N ILE A 20 5.88 17.98 44.62
CA ILE A 20 4.48 18.30 44.97
C ILE A 20 4.08 17.61 46.29
N ARG A 21 4.54 16.37 46.47
CA ARG A 21 4.34 15.59 47.71
C ARG A 21 4.93 16.28 48.93
N ALA A 22 6.15 16.80 48.86
CA ALA A 22 6.79 17.49 49.98
C ALA A 22 6.03 18.77 50.38
N LEU A 23 5.48 19.50 49.40
CA LEU A 23 4.70 20.70 49.67
C LEU A 23 3.36 20.38 50.37
N LEU A 24 2.64 19.36 49.90
CA LEU A 24 1.37 18.93 50.50
C LEU A 24 1.58 18.36 51.92
N VAL A 25 2.63 17.56 52.12
CA VAL A 25 2.95 17.00 53.45
C VAL A 25 3.36 18.11 54.43
N SER A 26 4.18 19.07 54.01
CA SER A 26 4.61 20.18 54.87
C SER A 26 3.44 21.06 55.31
N THR A 27 2.51 21.36 54.40
CA THR A 27 1.33 22.19 54.72
C THR A 27 0.39 21.47 55.68
N LEU A 28 0.11 20.17 55.44
CA LEU A 28 -0.68 19.34 56.36
C LEU A 28 -0.06 19.28 57.76
N LEU A 29 1.25 19.03 57.84
CA LEU A 29 1.97 18.96 59.11
C LEU A 29 1.94 20.30 59.86
N THR A 30 2.06 21.43 59.14
CA THR A 30 1.97 22.76 59.73
C THR A 30 0.59 23.01 60.35
N VAL A 31 -0.48 22.65 59.65
CA VAL A 31 -1.86 22.77 60.17
C VAL A 31 -2.06 21.88 61.40
N LEU A 32 -1.55 20.64 61.38
CA LEU A 32 -1.70 19.71 62.49
C LEU A 32 -0.95 20.19 63.76
N VAL A 33 0.26 20.73 63.59
CA VAL A 33 1.03 21.33 64.69
C VAL A 33 0.31 22.55 65.27
N LEU A 34 -0.26 23.41 64.42
CA LEU A 34 -1.05 24.56 64.86
C LEU A 34 -2.29 24.12 65.67
N LEU A 35 -3.04 23.13 65.18
CA LEU A 35 -4.20 22.57 65.88
C LEU A 35 -3.82 21.99 67.26
N LEU A 36 -2.71 21.25 67.33
CA LEU A 36 -2.20 20.72 68.58
C LEU A 36 -1.84 21.84 69.57
N LEU A 37 -1.11 22.86 69.12
CA LEU A 37 -0.69 23.99 69.94
C LEU A 37 -1.90 24.74 70.53
N ILE A 38 -2.93 25.00 69.72
CA ILE A 38 -4.17 25.67 70.15
C ILE A 38 -4.89 24.82 71.20
N THR A 39 -4.96 23.50 70.98
CA THR A 39 -5.63 22.58 71.91
C THR A 39 -4.93 22.57 73.27
N VAL A 40 -3.60 22.51 73.28
CA VAL A 40 -2.81 22.58 74.51
C VAL A 40 -3.01 23.93 75.21
N LEU A 41 -2.95 25.04 74.48
CA LEU A 41 -3.14 26.37 75.06
C LEU A 41 -4.52 26.52 75.70
N ASN A 42 -5.58 26.09 74.98
CA ASN A 42 -6.95 26.15 75.48
C ASN A 42 -7.14 25.29 76.74
N TYR A 43 -6.54 24.10 76.79
CA TYR A 43 -6.55 23.26 77.98
C TYR A 43 -5.86 23.94 79.17
N THR A 44 -4.69 24.58 78.96
CA THR A 44 -3.99 25.29 80.03
C THR A 44 -4.79 26.48 80.57
N PHE A 45 -5.51 27.20 79.71
CA PHE A 45 -6.40 28.28 80.13
C PHE A 45 -7.60 27.77 80.90
N ALA A 46 -8.24 26.70 80.45
CA ALA A 46 -9.34 26.07 81.19
C ALA A 46 -8.90 25.65 82.60
N ALA A 47 -7.73 25.00 82.73
CA ALA A 47 -7.21 24.58 84.04
C ALA A 47 -6.85 25.76 84.97
N ARG A 48 -6.42 26.91 84.43
CA ARG A 48 -6.21 28.12 85.23
C ARG A 48 -7.53 28.78 85.63
N LEU A 49 -8.51 28.81 84.72
CA LEU A 49 -9.84 29.35 84.99
C LEU A 49 -10.51 28.60 86.14
N THR A 50 -10.49 27.26 86.13
CA THR A 50 -11.07 26.44 87.20
C THR A 50 -10.42 26.73 88.56
N ARG A 51 -9.08 26.89 88.60
CA ARG A 51 -8.36 27.25 89.83
C ARG A 51 -8.70 28.65 90.34
N ALA A 52 -8.79 29.64 89.45
CA ALA A 52 -9.17 30.99 89.85
C ALA A 52 -10.61 31.05 90.39
N LEU A 53 -11.53 30.29 89.78
CA LEU A 53 -12.91 30.15 90.26
C LEU A 53 -12.99 29.47 91.64
N SER A 54 -12.22 28.41 91.88
CA SER A 54 -12.22 27.73 93.19
C SER A 54 -11.69 28.65 94.30
N VAL A 55 -10.64 29.43 94.03
CA VAL A 55 -10.14 30.44 94.98
C VAL A 55 -11.20 31.49 95.29
N MET A 56 -11.97 31.94 94.28
CA MET A 56 -13.07 32.89 94.53
C MET A 56 -14.17 32.33 95.45
N GLU A 57 -14.53 31.05 95.29
CA GLU A 57 -15.51 30.37 96.13
C GLU A 57 -14.99 30.21 97.56
N GLU A 58 -13.76 29.69 97.72
CA GLU A 58 -13.14 29.50 99.03
C GLU A 58 -13.02 30.82 99.80
N GLU A 59 -12.49 31.88 99.19
CA GLU A 59 -12.30 33.18 99.86
C GLU A 59 -13.64 33.83 100.26
N THR A 60 -14.71 33.59 99.47
CA THR A 60 -16.06 34.03 99.82
C THR A 60 -16.59 33.27 101.05
N ALA A 61 -16.34 31.96 101.12
CA ALA A 61 -16.68 31.15 102.29
C ALA A 61 -15.91 31.61 103.54
N ARG A 62 -14.58 31.84 103.44
CA ARG A 62 -13.76 32.34 104.57
C ARG A 62 -14.26 33.68 105.12
N ALA A 63 -14.63 34.61 104.22
CA ALA A 63 -15.20 35.89 104.62
C ALA A 63 -16.55 35.73 105.37
N SER A 64 -17.39 34.79 104.93
CA SER A 64 -18.67 34.51 105.59
C SER A 64 -18.50 33.90 106.99
N ILE A 65 -17.55 32.99 107.17
CA ILE A 65 -17.23 32.39 108.48
C ILE A 65 -16.69 33.45 109.45
N ALA A 66 -15.81 34.34 108.99
CA ALA A 66 -15.30 35.43 109.83
C ALA A 66 -16.40 36.39 110.29
N LEU A 67 -17.36 36.70 109.42
CA LEU A 67 -18.54 37.50 109.77
C LEU A 67 -19.44 36.78 110.78
N GLU A 68 -19.60 35.46 110.63
CA GLU A 68 -20.36 34.63 111.55
C GLU A 68 -19.72 34.63 112.95
N VAL A 69 -18.41 34.41 113.07
CA VAL A 69 -17.69 34.48 114.36
C VAL A 69 -17.85 35.86 115.01
N ASN A 70 -17.73 36.95 114.24
CA ASN A 70 -17.95 38.30 114.78
C ASN A 70 -19.38 38.50 115.29
N LYS A 71 -20.38 38.00 114.54
CA LYS A 71 -21.79 38.07 114.93
C LYS A 71 -22.05 37.26 116.21
N GLU A 72 -21.56 36.02 116.30
CA GLU A 72 -21.78 35.18 117.48
C GLU A 72 -21.00 35.68 118.70
N ALA A 73 -19.82 36.26 118.50
CA ALA A 73 -19.10 36.96 119.55
C ALA A 73 -19.90 38.17 120.08
N ALA A 74 -20.51 38.96 119.19
CA ALA A 74 -21.40 40.04 119.59
C ALA A 74 -22.64 39.54 120.34
N ASN A 75 -23.20 38.39 119.95
CA ASN A 75 -24.31 37.74 120.68
C ASN A 75 -23.89 37.31 122.09
N VAL A 76 -22.68 36.75 122.26
CA VAL A 76 -22.13 36.42 123.58
C VAL A 76 -21.99 37.67 124.44
N LEU A 77 -21.40 38.74 123.90
CA LEU A 77 -21.24 40.00 124.61
C LEU A 77 -22.60 40.62 124.99
N ALA A 78 -23.60 40.52 124.11
CA ALA A 78 -24.97 40.97 124.39
C ALA A 78 -25.64 40.13 125.50
N ALA A 79 -25.48 38.80 125.46
CA ALA A 79 -25.96 37.89 126.50
C ALA A 79 -25.28 38.19 127.85
N LEU A 80 -23.98 38.50 127.83
CA LEU A 80 -23.23 38.92 129.01
C LEU A 80 -23.80 40.21 129.62
N ALA A 81 -24.04 41.24 128.81
CA ALA A 81 -24.64 42.50 129.26
C ALA A 81 -26.09 42.33 129.77
N GLN A 82 -26.92 41.57 129.05
CA GLN A 82 -28.31 41.30 129.44
C GLN A 82 -28.37 40.56 130.79
N GLY A 83 -27.45 39.63 131.00
CA GLY A 83 -27.27 38.93 132.26
C GLY A 83 -27.09 39.82 133.47
N VAL A 84 -26.17 40.79 133.36
CA VAL A 84 -25.88 41.78 134.41
C VAL A 84 -27.13 42.58 134.77
N VAL A 85 -27.97 42.93 133.79
CA VAL A 85 -29.23 43.66 134.01
C VAL A 85 -30.26 42.81 134.73
N THR A 86 -30.37 41.52 134.40
CA THR A 86 -31.37 40.63 135.01
C THR A 86 -31.02 40.19 136.44
N ASN A 87 -29.72 40.12 136.78
CA ASN A 87 -29.21 39.72 138.10
C ASN A 87 -29.72 38.34 138.60
N ASP A 88 -30.01 37.42 137.67
CA ASP A 88 -30.40 36.03 137.92
C ASP A 88 -29.30 35.10 137.41
N ALA A 89 -28.65 34.36 138.32
CA ALA A 89 -27.53 33.51 137.98
C ALA A 89 -27.93 32.33 137.08
N ALA A 90 -29.11 31.72 137.26
CA ALA A 90 -29.54 30.57 136.48
C ALA A 90 -29.90 30.97 135.04
N TYR A 91 -30.63 32.09 134.90
CA TYR A 91 -30.94 32.67 133.60
C TYR A 91 -29.67 33.14 132.87
N PHE A 92 -28.76 33.81 133.59
CA PHE A 92 -27.48 34.26 133.05
C PHE A 92 -26.62 33.12 132.53
N THR A 93 -26.44 32.06 133.33
CA THR A 93 -25.68 30.87 132.92
C THR A 93 -26.28 30.23 131.67
N GLN A 94 -27.60 30.17 131.55
CA GLN A 94 -28.25 29.59 130.37
C GLN A 94 -27.99 30.41 129.10
N ILE A 95 -28.31 31.71 129.08
CA ILE A 95 -28.20 32.54 127.88
C ILE A 95 -26.75 32.68 127.41
N VAL A 96 -25.80 32.75 128.35
CA VAL A 96 -24.37 32.86 128.06
C VAL A 96 -23.82 31.54 127.53
N LYS A 97 -24.30 30.39 128.06
CA LYS A 97 -23.90 29.06 127.57
C LYS A 97 -24.41 28.80 126.16
N GLU A 98 -25.67 29.14 125.86
CA GLU A 98 -26.24 28.98 124.52
C GLU A 98 -25.49 29.84 123.48
N ALA A 99 -25.25 31.12 123.80
CA ALA A 99 -24.46 32.00 122.94
C ALA A 99 -23.00 31.54 122.80
N GLY A 100 -22.39 31.07 123.89
CA GLY A 100 -21.03 30.54 123.89
C GLY A 100 -20.87 29.28 123.02
N GLN A 101 -21.87 28.40 123.01
CA GLN A 101 -21.85 27.21 122.16
C GLN A 101 -21.92 27.58 120.67
N ALA A 102 -22.78 28.52 120.29
CA ALA A 102 -22.84 29.01 118.90
C ALA A 102 -21.53 29.67 118.45
N LEU A 103 -20.85 30.40 119.36
CA LEU A 103 -19.53 30.96 119.09
C LEU A 103 -18.48 29.85 118.90
N SER A 104 -18.46 28.84 119.77
CA SER A 104 -17.52 27.72 119.68
C SER A 104 -17.69 26.92 118.38
N ASP A 105 -18.93 26.70 117.92
CA ASP A 105 -19.20 26.04 116.63
C ASP A 105 -18.68 26.88 115.45
N ALA A 106 -18.86 28.21 115.49
CA ALA A 106 -18.33 29.12 114.48
C ALA A 106 -16.79 29.18 114.49
N GLU A 107 -16.18 29.17 115.67
CA GLU A 107 -14.73 29.07 115.86
C GLU A 107 -14.16 27.76 115.32
N GLY A 108 -14.87 26.64 115.49
CA GLY A 108 -14.48 25.35 114.92
C GLY A 108 -14.39 25.40 113.40
N ARG A 109 -15.37 26.01 112.73
CA ARG A 109 -15.33 26.23 111.27
C ARG A 109 -14.24 27.21 110.85
N LEU A 110 -13.98 28.23 111.66
CA LEU A 110 -12.91 29.20 111.41
C LEU A 110 -11.52 28.53 111.49
N ALA A 111 -11.32 27.67 112.48
CA ALA A 111 -10.09 26.90 112.65
C ALA A 111 -9.87 25.92 111.48
N GLU A 112 -10.91 25.17 111.07
CA GLU A 112 -10.85 24.30 109.90
C GLU A 112 -10.49 25.10 108.63
N SER A 113 -11.07 26.29 108.47
CA SER A 113 -10.76 27.19 107.36
C SER A 113 -9.32 27.73 107.37
N ALA A 114 -8.77 27.97 108.56
CA ALA A 114 -7.38 28.39 108.76
C ALA A 114 -6.40 27.25 108.51
N ASP A 115 -6.74 26.03 108.93
CA ASP A 115 -5.91 24.84 108.75
C ASP A 115 -5.80 24.42 107.27
N ALA A 116 -6.82 24.73 106.46
CA ALA A 116 -6.80 24.52 105.01
C ALA A 116 -5.78 25.40 104.27
N LEU A 117 -5.24 26.44 104.90
CA LEU A 117 -4.24 27.33 104.30
C LEU A 117 -2.80 26.90 104.64
N PRO A 118 -1.82 27.19 103.76
CA PRO A 118 -0.41 26.95 104.06
C PRO A 118 0.05 27.63 105.37
N PRO A 119 1.00 27.04 106.13
CA PRO A 119 1.43 27.60 107.41
C PRO A 119 1.94 29.05 107.34
N ASP A 120 2.60 29.41 106.25
CA ASP A 120 3.19 30.75 106.05
C ASP A 120 2.20 31.76 105.45
N ASP A 121 0.93 31.38 105.29
CA ASP A 121 -0.06 32.22 104.66
C ASP A 121 -0.51 33.38 105.58
N SER A 122 -0.37 34.62 105.11
CA SER A 122 -0.79 35.82 105.85
C SER A 122 -2.25 35.81 106.31
N LEU A 123 -3.15 35.17 105.53
CA LEU A 123 -4.57 35.06 105.85
C LEU A 123 -4.79 34.05 106.99
N ARG A 124 -4.00 32.96 107.01
CA ARG A 124 -4.02 31.98 108.11
C ARG A 124 -3.70 32.65 109.45
N ILE A 125 -2.68 33.51 109.47
CA ILE A 125 -2.31 34.30 110.67
C ILE A 125 -3.48 35.17 111.12
N LYS A 126 -4.15 35.87 110.19
CA LYS A 126 -5.32 36.73 110.50
C LYS A 126 -6.52 35.92 111.00
N LEU A 127 -6.78 34.74 110.44
CA LEU A 127 -7.84 33.85 110.89
C LEU A 127 -7.60 33.35 112.32
N TYR A 128 -6.38 32.95 112.67
CA TYR A 128 -6.05 32.62 114.07
C TYR A 128 -6.07 33.84 114.98
N GLY A 129 -5.71 35.03 114.48
CA GLY A 129 -5.87 36.28 115.24
C GLY A 129 -7.33 36.53 115.62
N LEU A 130 -8.26 36.29 114.69
CA LEU A 130 -9.70 36.33 114.96
C LEU A 130 -10.12 35.23 115.95
N ALA A 131 -9.69 33.98 115.73
CA ALA A 131 -9.98 32.87 116.64
C ALA A 131 -9.47 33.11 118.06
N THR A 132 -8.30 33.74 118.21
CA THR A 132 -7.73 34.10 119.52
C THR A 132 -8.56 35.21 120.18
N SER A 133 -8.95 36.21 119.40
CA SER A 133 -9.77 37.32 119.88
C SER A 133 -11.15 36.84 120.34
N SER A 134 -11.75 35.87 119.64
CA SER A 134 -13.04 35.29 119.99
C SER A 134 -12.94 34.26 121.13
N GLU A 135 -11.86 33.48 121.21
CA GLU A 135 -11.60 32.54 122.31
C GLU A 135 -11.49 33.27 123.65
N ASP A 136 -10.91 34.47 123.66
CA ASP A 136 -10.90 35.33 124.85
C ASP A 136 -12.33 35.70 125.30
N ILE A 137 -13.27 35.90 124.36
CA ILE A 137 -14.70 36.12 124.66
C ILE A 137 -15.34 34.82 125.12
N TYR A 138 -15.07 33.69 124.47
CA TYR A 138 -15.59 32.39 124.87
C TYR A 138 -15.19 32.05 126.31
N ARG A 139 -13.96 32.35 126.73
CA ARG A 139 -13.52 32.15 128.12
C ARG A 139 -14.35 32.94 129.14
N LEU A 140 -14.86 34.12 128.77
CA LEU A 140 -15.77 34.89 129.63
C LEU A 140 -17.09 34.16 129.85
N THR A 141 -17.54 33.34 128.90
CA THR A 141 -18.75 32.51 129.04
C THR A 141 -18.64 31.45 130.13
N ILE A 142 -17.42 31.09 130.52
CA ILE A 142 -17.15 30.11 131.58
C ILE A 142 -16.86 30.83 132.89
N LEU A 143 -16.07 31.91 132.84
CA LEU A 143 -15.60 32.62 134.02
C LEU A 143 -16.70 33.45 134.70
N LEU A 144 -17.51 34.17 133.92
CA LEU A 144 -18.49 35.11 134.46
C LEU A 144 -19.72 34.42 135.07
N PRO A 145 -20.32 33.39 134.45
CA PRO A 145 -21.41 32.64 135.10
C PRO A 145 -20.99 32.00 136.43
N ARG A 146 -19.76 31.49 136.53
CA ARG A 146 -19.22 30.95 137.79
C ARG A 146 -19.10 32.03 138.88
N ARG A 147 -18.73 33.26 138.53
CA ARG A 147 -18.71 34.40 139.47
C ARG A 147 -20.12 34.85 139.88
N ALA A 148 -21.09 34.73 138.98
CA ALA A 148 -22.49 35.04 139.25
C ALA A 148 -23.09 34.04 140.25
N GLU A 149 -22.79 32.74 140.10
CA GLU A 149 -23.16 31.69 141.05
C GLU A 149 -22.54 31.92 142.44
N GLU A 150 -21.33 32.49 142.51
CA GLU A 150 -20.67 32.92 143.75
C GLU A 150 -21.25 34.23 144.34
N GLY A 151 -22.25 34.86 143.68
CA GLY A 151 -22.89 36.10 144.12
C GLY A 151 -22.06 37.37 143.92
N LYS A 152 -20.95 37.32 143.19
CA LYS A 152 -20.00 38.43 142.98
C LYS A 152 -20.39 39.35 141.82
N TRP A 153 -21.64 39.82 141.81
CA TRP A 153 -22.20 40.63 140.71
C TRP A 153 -21.49 41.97 140.49
N TRP A 154 -20.98 42.58 141.56
CA TRP A 154 -20.22 43.84 141.46
C TRP A 154 -18.92 43.68 140.64
N GLU A 155 -18.28 42.51 140.68
CA GLU A 155 -17.12 42.22 139.84
C GLU A 155 -17.57 42.16 138.38
N ILE A 156 -18.66 41.43 138.09
CA ILE A 156 -19.19 41.25 136.73
C ILE A 156 -19.60 42.60 136.10
N GLU A 157 -20.24 43.50 136.85
CA GLU A 157 -20.61 44.84 136.35
C GLU A 157 -19.38 45.70 136.04
N GLN A 158 -18.33 45.62 136.85
CA GLN A 158 -17.06 46.31 136.57
C GLN A 158 -16.37 45.75 135.32
N PHE A 159 -16.42 44.42 135.16
CA PHE A 159 -15.95 43.71 133.96
C PHE A 159 -16.77 44.10 132.72
N GLU A 160 -18.09 44.22 132.82
CA GLU A 160 -18.99 44.61 131.73
C GLU A 160 -18.68 46.01 131.18
N ARG A 161 -18.60 47.02 132.05
CA ARG A 161 -18.34 48.42 131.66
C ARG A 161 -17.00 48.63 130.96
N SER A 162 -16.00 47.80 131.25
CA SER A 162 -14.62 48.01 130.78
C SER A 162 -14.23 47.06 129.65
N LEU A 163 -14.59 45.77 129.74
CA LEU A 163 -14.08 44.74 128.84
C LEU A 163 -15.01 44.42 127.67
N ILE A 164 -16.34 44.54 127.81
CA ILE A 164 -17.26 44.27 126.69
C ILE A 164 -16.98 45.19 125.49
N PRO A 165 -16.83 46.52 125.65
CA PRO A 165 -16.46 47.40 124.54
C PRO A 165 -15.08 47.11 123.97
N TYR A 166 -14.14 46.63 124.81
CA TYR A 166 -12.78 46.28 124.40
C TYR A 166 -12.76 45.03 123.52
N TYR A 167 -13.34 43.92 124.00
CA TYR A 167 -13.37 42.66 123.27
C TYR A 167 -14.25 42.74 122.02
N GLY A 168 -15.38 43.46 122.08
CA GLY A 168 -16.22 43.68 120.91
C GLY A 168 -15.48 44.43 119.80
N ARG A 169 -14.69 45.45 120.15
CA ARG A 169 -13.83 46.17 119.18
C ARG A 169 -12.74 45.26 118.64
N LEU A 170 -12.08 44.48 119.50
CA LEU A 170 -10.98 43.59 119.12
C LEU A 170 -11.43 42.51 118.12
N VAL A 171 -12.55 41.83 118.38
CA VAL A 171 -13.09 40.82 117.47
C VAL A 171 -13.60 41.44 116.17
N THR A 172 -14.23 42.61 116.24
CA THR A 172 -14.67 43.32 115.02
C THR A 172 -13.47 43.71 114.15
N GLU A 173 -12.40 44.26 114.76
CA GLU A 173 -11.19 44.64 114.05
C GLU A 173 -10.48 43.43 113.43
N SER A 174 -10.35 42.33 114.18
CA SER A 174 -9.80 41.07 113.67
C SER A 174 -10.65 40.49 112.52
N ALA A 175 -11.97 40.54 112.62
CA ALA A 175 -12.88 40.07 111.57
C ALA A 175 -12.80 40.95 110.31
N ASP A 176 -12.68 42.27 110.47
CA ASP A 176 -12.47 43.20 109.36
C ASP A 176 -11.11 43.00 108.68
N GLN A 177 -10.05 42.67 109.44
CA GLN A 177 -8.75 42.33 108.86
C GLN A 177 -8.80 41.06 108.00
N VAL A 178 -9.54 40.03 108.45
CA VAL A 178 -9.79 38.81 107.66
C VAL A 178 -10.60 39.16 106.41
N ARG A 179 -11.69 39.92 106.56
CA ARG A 179 -12.55 40.35 105.44
C ARG A 179 -11.78 41.17 104.40
N ALA A 180 -10.91 42.09 104.82
CA ALA A 180 -10.08 42.88 103.92
C ALA A 180 -9.12 41.98 103.12
N ALA A 181 -8.50 41.00 103.78
CA ALA A 181 -7.56 40.07 103.16
C ALA A 181 -8.25 39.13 102.15
N THR A 182 -9.44 38.61 102.46
CA THR A 182 -10.21 37.75 101.54
C THR A 182 -10.74 38.55 100.34
N VAL A 183 -11.13 39.82 100.53
CA VAL A 183 -11.54 40.73 99.43
C VAL A 183 -10.37 41.01 98.48
N GLU A 184 -9.17 41.28 99.00
CA GLU A 184 -7.98 41.51 98.18
C GLU A 184 -7.64 40.29 97.32
N ARG A 185 -7.60 39.10 97.94
CA ARG A 185 -7.33 37.83 97.23
C ARG A 185 -8.39 37.51 96.18
N ARG A 186 -9.66 37.75 96.52
CA ARG A 186 -10.76 37.58 95.57
C ARG A 186 -10.65 38.56 94.40
N ALA A 187 -10.22 39.80 94.62
CA ALA A 187 -10.03 40.77 93.55
C ALA A 187 -8.94 40.32 92.55
N ILE A 188 -7.85 39.73 93.04
CA ILE A 188 -6.80 39.14 92.19
C ILE A 188 -7.36 38.00 91.34
N ALA A 189 -8.10 37.07 91.97
CA ALA A 189 -8.71 35.94 91.26
C ALA A 189 -9.75 36.38 90.22
N VAL A 190 -10.57 37.40 90.52
CA VAL A 190 -11.54 37.99 89.56
C VAL A 190 -10.84 38.62 88.35
N ALA A 191 -9.76 39.36 88.59
CA ALA A 191 -8.97 39.95 87.51
C ALA A 191 -8.34 38.86 86.61
N GLU A 192 -7.84 37.78 87.20
CA GLU A 192 -7.29 36.63 86.48
C GLU A 192 -8.37 35.90 85.66
N VAL A 193 -9.58 35.70 86.20
CA VAL A 193 -10.72 35.13 85.47
C VAL A 193 -11.06 35.97 84.23
N GLY A 194 -11.05 37.30 84.35
CA GLY A 194 -11.34 38.22 83.24
C GLY A 194 -10.34 38.09 82.08
N ASP A 195 -9.03 38.11 82.39
CA ASP A 195 -7.97 37.97 81.38
C ASP A 195 -7.97 36.57 80.73
N ILE A 196 -8.14 35.51 81.52
CA ILE A 196 -8.20 34.15 80.99
C ILE A 196 -9.41 33.98 80.09
N ARG A 197 -10.60 34.45 80.49
CA ARG A 197 -11.82 34.35 79.68
C ARG A 197 -11.65 35.09 78.34
N TYR A 198 -11.06 36.27 78.36
CA TYR A 198 -10.75 37.02 77.13
C TYR A 198 -9.82 36.22 76.21
N LYS A 199 -8.70 35.72 76.73
CA LYS A 199 -7.74 34.89 75.96
C LYS A 199 -8.36 33.60 75.44
N MET A 200 -9.22 32.95 76.22
CA MET A 200 -9.93 31.71 75.86
C MET A 200 -10.91 31.93 74.70
N GLN A 201 -11.52 33.11 74.57
CA GLN A 201 -12.39 33.46 73.44
C GLN A 201 -11.60 33.89 72.19
N VAL A 202 -10.54 34.68 72.34
CA VAL A 202 -9.82 35.27 71.19
C VAL A 202 -8.82 34.30 70.53
N THR A 203 -8.13 33.47 71.31
CA THR A 203 -7.11 32.53 70.79
C THR A 203 -7.64 31.58 69.70
N PRO A 204 -8.77 30.85 69.89
CA PRO A 204 -9.24 29.92 68.86
C PRO A 204 -9.66 30.63 67.57
N VAL A 205 -10.23 31.84 67.67
CA VAL A 205 -10.62 32.65 66.52
C VAL A 205 -9.39 33.11 65.73
N ALA A 206 -8.40 33.67 66.40
CA ALA A 206 -7.16 34.12 65.77
C ALA A 206 -6.41 32.97 65.09
N ALA A 207 -6.38 31.80 65.74
CA ALA A 207 -5.70 30.64 65.20
C ALA A 207 -6.48 29.98 64.04
N GLY A 208 -7.82 29.99 64.09
CA GLY A 208 -8.66 29.59 62.96
C GLY A 208 -8.42 30.45 61.72
N LEU A 209 -8.30 31.77 61.89
CA LEU A 209 -7.93 32.69 60.80
C LEU A 209 -6.55 32.37 60.22
N LEU A 210 -5.55 32.11 61.08
CA LEU A 210 -4.20 31.74 60.64
C LEU A 210 -4.23 30.43 59.83
N ILE A 211 -4.95 29.40 60.30
CA ILE A 211 -5.11 28.13 59.58
C ILE A 211 -5.77 28.37 58.21
N LEU A 212 -6.78 29.26 58.13
CA LEU A 212 -7.45 29.60 56.87
C LEU A 212 -6.49 30.28 55.88
N VAL A 213 -5.64 31.20 56.35
CA VAL A 213 -4.61 31.83 55.51
C VAL A 213 -3.57 30.81 55.03
N VAL A 214 -3.12 29.90 55.89
CA VAL A 214 -2.19 28.82 55.52
C VAL A 214 -2.85 27.88 54.49
N ALA A 215 -4.11 27.51 54.69
CA ALA A 215 -4.87 26.68 53.76
C ALA A 215 -5.06 27.37 52.40
N ALA A 216 -5.48 28.65 52.38
CA ALA A 216 -5.65 29.43 51.15
C ALA A 216 -4.33 29.58 50.39
N SER A 217 -3.23 29.83 51.10
CA SER A 217 -1.89 29.90 50.52
C SER A 217 -1.45 28.56 49.93
N ALA A 218 -1.71 27.46 50.63
CA ALA A 218 -1.44 26.11 50.12
C ALA A 218 -2.26 25.81 48.85
N VAL A 219 -3.54 26.16 48.81
CA VAL A 219 -4.40 26.02 47.61
C VAL A 219 -3.84 26.85 46.45
N PHE A 220 -3.51 28.12 46.70
CA PHE A 220 -2.96 29.01 45.66
C PHE A 220 -1.64 28.47 45.09
N ILE A 221 -0.73 28.01 45.96
CA ILE A 221 0.54 27.41 45.54
C ILE A 221 0.30 26.13 44.74
N THR A 222 -0.65 25.29 45.16
CA THR A 222 -1.00 24.03 44.47
C THR A 222 -1.57 24.30 43.07
N ILE A 223 -2.49 25.25 42.94
CA ILE A 223 -3.03 25.66 41.62
C ILE A 223 -1.90 26.15 40.70
N ARG A 224 -0.98 26.97 41.23
CA ARG A 224 0.12 27.51 40.44
C ARG A 224 1.18 26.46 40.09
N SER A 225 1.43 25.48 40.95
CA SER A 225 2.47 24.47 40.76
C SER A 225 2.01 23.25 39.97
N ILE A 226 0.71 22.99 39.88
CA ILE A 226 0.13 21.82 39.19
C ILE A 226 -0.69 22.23 37.97
N ALA A 227 -1.73 23.06 38.13
CA ALA A 227 -2.72 23.29 37.08
C ALA A 227 -2.12 23.98 35.85
N ARG A 228 -1.31 25.03 36.06
CA ARG A 228 -0.69 25.78 34.95
C ARG A 228 0.31 24.96 34.12
N PRO A 229 1.25 24.20 34.72
CA PRO A 229 2.13 23.32 33.94
C PRO A 229 1.36 22.25 33.15
N VAL A 230 0.30 21.67 33.73
CA VAL A 230 -0.52 20.67 33.05
C VAL A 230 -1.24 21.27 31.84
N GLU A 231 -1.87 22.43 31.99
CA GLU A 231 -2.56 23.13 30.89
C GLU A 231 -1.61 23.42 29.72
N ARG A 232 -0.40 23.92 30.01
CA ARG A 232 0.63 24.17 28.98
C ARG A 232 1.10 22.89 28.28
N LEU A 233 1.26 21.81 29.04
CA LEU A 233 1.65 20.51 28.49
C LEU A 233 0.57 20.02 27.53
N THR A 234 -0.69 20.01 27.97
CA THR A 234 -1.84 19.58 27.15
C THR A 234 -1.96 20.40 25.87
N ASP A 235 -1.81 21.72 25.96
CA ASP A 235 -1.84 22.62 24.80
C ASP A 235 -0.74 22.33 23.79
N THR A 236 0.47 22.07 24.27
CA THR A 236 1.63 21.78 23.41
C THR A 236 1.47 20.42 22.74
N VAL A 237 0.98 19.42 23.48
CA VAL A 237 0.67 18.08 22.96
C VAL A 237 -0.41 18.14 21.88
N ALA A 238 -1.48 18.93 22.09
CA ALA A 238 -2.54 19.10 21.10
C ALA A 238 -2.04 19.73 19.80
N ARG A 239 -1.13 20.73 19.89
CA ARG A 239 -0.50 21.34 18.71
C ARG A 239 0.44 20.38 17.99
N LEU A 240 1.19 19.56 18.73
CA LEU A 240 2.05 18.53 18.15
C LEU A 240 1.22 17.48 17.41
N ALA A 241 0.10 17.03 17.99
CA ALA A 241 -0.86 16.13 17.34
C ALA A 241 -1.53 16.76 16.10
N ALA A 242 -1.65 18.09 16.04
CA ALA A 242 -2.13 18.82 14.88
C ALA A 242 -1.07 19.05 13.78
N GLY A 243 0.13 18.45 13.91
CA GLY A 243 1.18 18.47 12.88
C GLY A 243 2.28 19.53 13.08
N ARG A 244 2.28 20.28 14.18
CA ARG A 244 3.36 21.23 14.51
C ARG A 244 4.46 20.54 15.30
N LEU A 245 5.26 19.72 14.61
CA LEU A 245 6.29 18.88 15.23
C LEU A 245 7.48 19.67 15.79
N GLU A 246 7.66 20.96 15.47
CA GLU A 246 8.78 21.79 15.98
C GLU A 246 8.55 22.37 17.38
N GLU A 247 7.31 22.31 17.88
CA GLU A 247 7.00 22.80 19.21
C GLU A 247 7.61 21.89 20.29
N ARG A 248 8.13 22.50 21.36
CA ARG A 248 8.72 21.78 22.51
C ARG A 248 8.13 22.27 23.81
N VAL A 249 7.94 21.34 24.73
CA VAL A 249 7.45 21.66 26.07
C VAL A 249 8.60 22.26 26.89
N SER A 250 8.36 23.40 27.54
CA SER A 250 9.35 24.04 28.41
C SER A 250 9.68 23.16 29.63
N VAL A 251 10.96 22.87 29.86
CA VAL A 251 11.45 22.05 30.99
C VAL A 251 11.56 22.90 32.27
N GLY A 252 10.42 23.39 32.77
CA GLY A 252 10.33 24.23 33.98
C GLY A 252 9.24 23.75 34.94
N GLY A 253 9.49 23.83 36.25
CA GLY A 253 8.52 23.46 37.29
C GLY A 253 9.04 22.39 38.26
N ALA A 254 8.10 21.70 38.93
CA ALA A 254 8.41 20.57 39.81
C ALA A 254 9.20 19.48 39.05
N ALA A 255 10.01 18.70 39.78
CA ALA A 255 10.91 17.73 39.18
C ALA A 255 10.17 16.69 38.31
N GLU A 256 8.98 16.28 38.75
CA GLU A 256 8.12 15.31 38.07
C GLU A 256 7.65 15.81 36.70
N PHE A 257 7.28 17.10 36.58
CA PHE A 257 6.92 17.69 35.29
C PHE A 257 8.13 17.91 34.39
N GLY A 258 9.31 18.12 34.97
CA GLY A 258 10.57 18.18 34.23
C GLY A 258 10.83 16.87 33.47
N HIS A 259 10.74 15.73 34.15
CA HIS A 259 10.91 14.42 33.51
C HIS A 259 9.89 14.16 32.40
N LEU A 260 8.62 14.51 32.63
CA LEU A 260 7.57 14.31 31.62
C LEU A 260 7.78 15.20 30.39
N ALA A 261 8.19 16.47 30.59
CA ALA A 261 8.52 17.37 29.49
C ALA A 261 9.70 16.86 28.66
N THR A 262 10.74 16.33 29.31
CA THR A 262 11.89 15.72 28.61
C THR A 262 11.47 14.50 27.78
N ALA A 263 10.73 13.56 28.38
CA ALA A 263 10.26 12.36 27.66
C ALA A 263 9.35 12.71 26.47
N PHE A 264 8.51 13.75 26.62
CA PHE A 264 7.67 14.23 25.52
C PHE A 264 8.49 14.87 24.40
N ASN A 265 9.50 15.66 24.74
CA ASN A 265 10.39 16.28 23.75
C ASN A 265 11.22 15.21 23.00
N GLU A 266 11.68 14.15 23.66
CA GLU A 266 12.34 13.03 22.98
C GLU A 266 11.41 12.32 21.98
N MET A 267 10.13 12.15 22.33
CA MET A 267 9.13 11.60 21.40
C MET A 267 8.88 12.54 20.21
N ALA A 268 8.82 13.85 20.45
CA ALA A 268 8.68 14.86 19.41
C ALA A 268 9.86 14.81 18.42
N ASP A 269 11.10 14.74 18.93
CA ASP A 269 12.30 14.60 18.12
C ASP A 269 12.27 13.32 17.26
N GLN A 270 11.85 12.18 17.85
CA GLN A 270 11.70 10.92 17.10
C GLN A 270 10.64 11.00 16.00
N LEU A 271 9.51 11.67 16.27
CA LEU A 271 8.45 11.85 15.28
C LEU A 271 8.90 12.75 14.12
N GLU A 272 9.61 13.84 14.40
CA GLU A 272 10.18 14.74 13.39
C GLU A 272 11.19 14.02 12.48
N ILE A 273 12.10 13.23 13.07
CA ILE A 273 13.05 12.40 12.32
C ILE A 273 12.31 11.36 11.47
N SER A 274 11.29 10.69 12.02
CA SER A 274 10.55 9.66 11.29
C SER A 274 9.76 10.25 10.12
N TYR A 275 9.13 11.41 10.32
CA TYR A 275 8.35 12.09 9.29
C TYR A 275 9.24 12.55 8.14
N THR A 276 10.35 13.22 8.42
CA THR A 276 11.33 13.66 7.41
C THR A 276 11.93 12.48 6.63
N GLN A 277 12.25 11.38 7.32
CA GLN A 277 12.70 10.15 6.65
C GLN A 277 11.62 9.50 5.79
N LEU A 278 10.35 9.59 6.19
CA LEU A 278 9.23 9.06 5.41
C LEU A 278 8.99 9.90 4.17
N GLU A 279 9.01 11.24 4.29
CA GLU A 279 8.91 12.15 3.15
C GLU A 279 10.03 11.90 2.13
N HIS A 280 11.27 11.74 2.60
CA HIS A 280 12.39 11.40 1.72
C HIS A 280 12.17 10.07 0.99
N ARG A 281 11.76 9.01 1.73
CA ARG A 281 11.46 7.70 1.15
C ARG A 281 10.30 7.73 0.15
N VAL A 282 9.24 8.49 0.46
CA VAL A 282 8.09 8.68 -0.43
C VAL A 282 8.54 9.39 -1.70
N ALA A 283 9.31 10.48 -1.59
CA ALA A 283 9.82 11.20 -2.75
C ALA A 283 10.74 10.33 -3.64
N GLU A 284 11.64 9.56 -3.04
CA GLU A 284 12.51 8.62 -3.78
C GLU A 284 11.70 7.53 -4.48
N ARG A 285 10.72 6.93 -3.78
CA ARG A 285 9.85 5.89 -4.35
C ARG A 285 8.96 6.42 -5.47
N SER A 286 8.38 7.61 -5.31
CA SER A 286 7.58 8.25 -6.35
C SER A 286 8.40 8.48 -7.62
N ARG A 287 9.62 9.02 -7.50
CA ARG A 287 10.52 9.20 -8.65
C ARG A 287 10.90 7.88 -9.32
N ALA A 288 11.15 6.83 -8.53
CA ALA A 288 11.46 5.50 -9.08
C ALA A 288 10.26 4.89 -9.84
N LEU A 289 9.05 5.04 -9.30
CA LEU A 289 7.82 4.58 -9.95
C LEU A 289 7.54 5.35 -11.25
N GLU A 290 7.71 6.67 -11.26
CA GLU A 290 7.55 7.50 -12.45
C GLU A 290 8.51 7.07 -13.58
N ARG A 291 9.79 6.85 -13.28
CA ARG A 291 10.77 6.36 -14.26
C ARG A 291 10.37 5.00 -14.83
N ARG A 292 9.97 4.07 -13.95
CA ARG A 292 9.56 2.72 -14.37
C ARG A 292 8.28 2.74 -15.21
N ALA A 293 7.33 3.61 -14.90
CA ALA A 293 6.13 3.82 -15.70
C ALA A 293 6.49 4.36 -17.09
N ALA A 294 7.38 5.35 -17.19
CA ALA A 294 7.85 5.90 -18.46
C ALA A 294 8.52 4.82 -19.34
N TYR A 295 9.38 3.97 -18.76
CA TYR A 295 10.00 2.86 -19.50
C TYR A 295 8.98 1.83 -20.01
N LEU A 296 7.95 1.53 -19.22
CA LEU A 296 6.88 0.60 -19.63
C LEU A 296 6.00 1.19 -20.74
N GLU A 297 5.67 2.49 -20.66
CA GLU A 297 4.93 3.19 -21.71
C GLU A 297 5.69 3.21 -23.04
N ALA A 298 6.99 3.53 -22.98
CA ALA A 298 7.88 3.49 -24.15
C ALA A 298 7.97 2.08 -24.74
N ALA A 299 8.11 1.05 -23.89
CA ALA A 299 8.14 -0.34 -24.33
C ALA A 299 6.84 -0.76 -25.02
N ALA A 300 5.69 -0.34 -24.49
CA ALA A 300 4.39 -0.63 -25.08
C ALA A 300 4.20 0.07 -26.44
N GLU A 301 4.69 1.31 -26.59
CA GLU A 301 4.62 2.05 -27.86
C GLU A 301 5.50 1.42 -28.94
N VAL A 302 6.75 1.07 -28.61
CA VAL A 302 7.66 0.37 -29.54
C VAL A 302 7.07 -0.98 -29.93
N SER A 303 6.50 -1.74 -28.98
CA SER A 303 5.85 -3.02 -29.28
C SER A 303 4.66 -2.86 -30.23
N ARG A 304 3.84 -1.81 -30.07
CA ARG A 304 2.73 -1.50 -31.00
C ARG A 304 3.23 -1.13 -32.39
N ALA A 305 4.24 -0.27 -32.47
CA ALA A 305 4.87 0.07 -33.74
C ALA A 305 5.40 -1.18 -34.43
N ALA A 306 6.04 -2.07 -33.66
CA ALA A 306 6.61 -3.31 -34.16
C ALA A 306 5.57 -4.28 -34.73
N ALA A 307 4.39 -4.37 -34.11
CA ALA A 307 3.30 -5.21 -34.59
C ALA A 307 2.61 -4.67 -35.85
N SER A 308 2.70 -3.37 -36.13
CA SER A 308 1.92 -2.71 -37.19
C SER A 308 2.62 -2.61 -38.56
N ILE A 309 3.94 -2.73 -38.60
CA ILE A 309 4.73 -2.49 -39.82
C ILE A 309 5.16 -3.83 -40.43
N LEU A 310 4.61 -4.16 -41.60
CA LEU A 310 4.95 -5.38 -42.34
C LEU A 310 6.27 -5.26 -43.13
N GLU A 311 6.70 -4.04 -43.46
CA GLU A 311 7.96 -3.78 -44.16
C GLU A 311 9.14 -3.77 -43.19
N THR A 312 9.96 -4.83 -43.26
CA THR A 312 11.10 -5.07 -42.36
C THR A 312 12.04 -3.86 -42.23
N ASP A 313 12.42 -3.19 -43.32
CA ASP A 313 13.37 -2.07 -43.26
C ASP A 313 12.75 -0.82 -42.60
N ARG A 314 11.47 -0.52 -42.87
CA ARG A 314 10.75 0.58 -42.21
C ARG A 314 10.55 0.29 -40.72
N LEU A 315 10.25 -0.97 -40.39
CA LEU A 315 10.08 -1.42 -39.02
C LEU A 315 11.36 -1.20 -38.21
N MET A 316 12.51 -1.68 -38.72
CA MET A 316 13.79 -1.53 -38.03
C MET A 316 14.16 -0.07 -37.82
N GLN A 317 14.02 0.77 -38.86
CA GLN A 317 14.35 2.19 -38.76
C GLN A 317 13.44 2.93 -37.78
N ARG A 318 12.12 2.68 -37.81
CA ARG A 318 11.19 3.31 -36.88
C ARG A 318 11.43 2.86 -35.44
N ALA A 319 11.78 1.60 -35.23
CA ALA A 319 12.08 1.06 -33.91
C ALA A 319 13.31 1.73 -33.29
N VAL A 320 14.42 1.86 -34.02
CA VAL A 320 15.63 2.51 -33.48
C VAL A 320 15.42 3.99 -33.20
N GLU A 321 14.62 4.69 -34.01
CA GLU A 321 14.26 6.10 -33.77
C GLU A 321 13.40 6.27 -32.52
N LEU A 322 12.36 5.45 -32.36
CA LEU A 322 11.50 5.49 -31.17
C LEU A 322 12.25 5.19 -29.88
N ILE A 323 13.13 4.18 -29.90
CA ILE A 323 13.95 3.84 -28.73
C ILE A 323 14.88 5.01 -28.39
N ARG A 324 15.53 5.62 -29.39
CA ARG A 324 16.38 6.79 -29.18
C ARG A 324 15.62 7.96 -28.58
N GLU A 325 14.46 8.30 -29.13
CA GLU A 325 13.64 9.45 -28.69
C GLU A 325 13.04 9.26 -27.31
N ARG A 326 12.56 8.06 -26.97
CA ARG A 326 11.86 7.81 -25.70
C ARG A 326 12.81 7.61 -24.51
N PHE A 327 13.99 7.08 -24.76
CA PHE A 327 14.99 6.86 -23.72
C PHE A 327 16.07 7.94 -23.70
N ASP A 328 15.91 9.00 -24.53
CA ASP A 328 16.84 10.13 -24.67
C ASP A 328 18.30 9.70 -24.83
N MET A 329 18.51 8.71 -25.70
CA MET A 329 19.83 8.11 -25.90
C MET A 329 20.60 8.83 -27.00
N HIS A 330 21.93 8.86 -26.87
CA HIS A 330 22.79 9.41 -27.91
C HIS A 330 22.63 8.64 -29.24
N TYR A 331 22.68 7.31 -29.22
CA TYR A 331 22.57 6.47 -30.41
C TYR A 331 21.93 5.10 -30.15
N VAL A 332 21.17 4.64 -31.14
CA VAL A 332 20.60 3.29 -31.23
C VAL A 332 20.83 2.73 -32.64
N GLY A 333 21.28 1.49 -32.73
CA GLY A 333 21.48 0.75 -33.97
C GLY A 333 21.00 -0.69 -33.88
N LEU A 334 20.49 -1.22 -34.98
CA LEU A 334 19.98 -2.59 -35.08
C LEU A 334 20.79 -3.36 -36.12
N PHE A 335 21.39 -4.46 -35.67
CA PHE A 335 22.22 -5.33 -36.48
C PHE A 335 21.51 -6.66 -36.68
N LEU A 336 21.55 -7.19 -37.91
CA LEU A 336 21.10 -8.56 -38.22
C LEU A 336 22.30 -9.42 -38.61
N VAL A 337 22.24 -10.69 -38.25
CA VAL A 337 23.25 -11.68 -38.66
C VAL A 337 23.04 -12.03 -40.14
N ASP A 338 24.15 -12.21 -40.88
CA ASP A 338 24.12 -12.68 -42.26
C ASP A 338 23.80 -14.18 -42.38
N GLU A 339 23.53 -14.65 -43.59
CA GLU A 339 23.17 -16.07 -43.82
C GLU A 339 24.27 -17.06 -43.39
N GLY A 340 25.54 -16.61 -43.37
CA GLY A 340 26.70 -17.40 -42.95
C GLY A 340 26.92 -17.44 -41.43
N ASN A 341 26.17 -16.67 -40.64
CA ASN A 341 26.41 -16.46 -39.20
C ASN A 341 27.80 -15.91 -38.85
N GLU A 342 28.47 -15.23 -39.79
CA GLU A 342 29.81 -14.69 -39.59
C GLU A 342 29.78 -13.19 -39.25
N TRP A 343 28.84 -12.45 -39.83
CA TRP A 343 28.81 -10.99 -39.77
C TRP A 343 27.49 -10.48 -39.21
N ALA A 344 27.58 -9.58 -38.22
CA ALA A 344 26.50 -8.72 -37.79
C ALA A 344 26.50 -7.45 -38.64
N VAL A 345 25.50 -7.31 -39.52
CA VAL A 345 25.37 -6.20 -40.47
C VAL A 345 24.39 -5.16 -39.93
N LEU A 346 24.77 -3.89 -39.93
CA LEU A 346 23.88 -2.80 -39.53
C LEU A 346 22.74 -2.68 -40.54
N ARG A 347 21.49 -2.80 -40.07
CA ARG A 347 20.28 -2.72 -40.90
C ARG A 347 19.42 -1.50 -40.62
N ALA A 348 19.52 -0.93 -39.42
CA ALA A 348 18.94 0.37 -39.09
C ALA A 348 19.80 1.11 -38.08
N GLY A 349 19.85 2.43 -38.16
CA GLY A 349 20.65 3.26 -37.27
C GLY A 349 20.02 4.64 -37.11
N SER A 350 20.05 5.16 -35.89
CA SER A 350 19.47 6.45 -35.57
C SER A 350 20.43 7.62 -35.81
N GLY A 351 19.86 8.81 -36.09
CA GLY A 351 20.61 10.05 -36.26
C GLY A 351 21.55 10.11 -37.47
N GLU A 352 22.53 11.01 -37.42
CA GLU A 352 23.54 11.16 -38.48
C GLU A 352 24.55 10.02 -38.49
N ALA A 353 24.98 9.56 -37.31
CA ALA A 353 25.90 8.43 -37.18
C ALA A 353 25.33 7.15 -37.83
N GLY A 354 24.05 6.84 -37.58
CA GLY A 354 23.36 5.71 -38.19
C GLY A 354 23.31 5.80 -39.72
N ARG A 355 22.95 6.97 -40.27
CA ARG A 355 22.91 7.20 -41.72
C ARG A 355 24.28 7.01 -42.38
N ALA A 356 25.34 7.55 -41.77
CA ALA A 356 26.71 7.39 -42.27
C ALA A 356 27.16 5.92 -42.24
N MET A 357 26.85 5.19 -41.17
CA MET A 357 27.20 3.77 -41.04
C MET A 357 26.42 2.86 -41.99
N LEU A 358 25.14 3.16 -42.25
CA LEU A 358 24.33 2.44 -43.23
C LEU A 358 24.87 2.64 -44.65
N ALA A 359 25.24 3.86 -45.02
CA ALA A 359 25.75 4.19 -46.36
C ALA A 359 27.03 3.42 -46.73
N ARG A 360 27.86 3.07 -45.73
CA ARG A 360 29.08 2.26 -45.93
C ARG A 360 28.90 0.75 -45.75
N GLY A 361 27.68 0.27 -45.47
CA GLY A 361 27.41 -1.14 -45.20
C GLY A 361 28.15 -1.67 -43.97
N HIS A 362 28.13 -0.91 -42.87
CA HIS A 362 28.89 -1.25 -41.67
C HIS A 362 28.52 -2.65 -41.14
N ARG A 363 29.55 -3.48 -40.90
CA ARG A 363 29.43 -4.84 -40.39
C ARG A 363 30.53 -5.16 -39.39
N LEU A 364 30.23 -6.05 -38.46
CA LEU A 364 31.11 -6.50 -37.38
C LEU A 364 31.13 -8.02 -37.35
N LYS A 365 32.24 -8.62 -36.97
CA LYS A 365 32.33 -10.08 -36.89
C LYS A 365 31.59 -10.59 -35.65
N VAL A 366 30.82 -11.67 -35.78
CA VAL A 366 30.17 -12.32 -34.65
C VAL A 366 31.25 -12.83 -33.67
N GLY A 367 31.04 -12.61 -32.37
CA GLY A 367 32.02 -12.86 -31.31
C GLY A 367 32.99 -11.71 -31.01
N GLU A 368 33.12 -10.71 -31.89
CA GLU A 368 33.96 -9.53 -31.67
C GLU A 368 33.12 -8.29 -31.34
N GLY A 369 33.65 -7.40 -30.49
CA GLY A 369 32.88 -6.22 -30.08
C GLY A 369 31.75 -6.54 -29.09
N MET A 370 31.13 -5.50 -28.55
CA MET A 370 29.96 -5.64 -27.66
C MET A 370 28.80 -6.37 -28.36
N ILE A 371 28.53 -5.98 -29.61
CA ILE A 371 27.47 -6.52 -30.46
C ILE A 371 27.75 -7.99 -30.82
N GLY A 372 28.94 -8.30 -31.33
CA GLY A 372 29.28 -9.66 -31.72
C GLY A 372 29.31 -10.61 -30.52
N TRP A 373 29.79 -10.16 -29.36
CA TRP A 373 29.73 -10.95 -28.13
C TRP A 373 28.28 -11.23 -27.71
N SER A 374 27.40 -10.21 -27.75
CA SER A 374 25.99 -10.36 -27.38
C SER A 374 25.27 -11.38 -28.27
N ILE A 375 25.57 -11.36 -29.58
CA ILE A 375 25.03 -12.31 -30.54
C ILE A 375 25.54 -13.74 -30.24
N ALA A 376 26.85 -13.90 -30.05
CA ALA A 376 27.48 -15.21 -29.84
C ALA A 376 27.03 -15.89 -28.53
N ASN A 377 26.76 -15.12 -27.48
CA ASN A 377 26.37 -15.65 -26.17
C ASN A 377 24.85 -15.61 -25.94
N ALA A 378 24.09 -15.00 -26.84
CA ALA A 378 22.64 -14.77 -26.69
C ALA A 378 22.27 -14.03 -25.39
N GLU A 379 23.17 -13.16 -24.91
CA GLU A 379 23.04 -12.42 -23.64
C GLU A 379 23.27 -10.93 -23.84
N ALA A 380 22.62 -10.12 -22.99
CA ALA A 380 22.84 -8.69 -22.94
C ALA A 380 24.25 -8.40 -22.39
N ARG A 381 25.00 -7.51 -23.05
CA ARG A 381 26.31 -7.04 -22.57
C ARG A 381 26.23 -5.54 -22.33
N ILE A 382 26.58 -5.12 -21.12
CA ILE A 382 26.49 -3.71 -20.70
C ILE A 382 27.89 -3.25 -20.26
N ALA A 383 28.31 -2.11 -20.79
CA ALA A 383 29.51 -1.40 -20.40
C ALA A 383 29.11 -0.01 -19.86
N SER A 384 28.97 0.11 -18.54
CA SER A 384 28.62 1.38 -17.90
C SER A 384 29.70 2.46 -18.08
N LYS A 385 30.96 2.03 -18.29
CA LYS A 385 32.09 2.87 -18.70
C LYS A 385 32.75 2.27 -19.93
N ALA A 386 32.18 2.62 -21.08
CA ALA A 386 32.54 2.07 -22.38
C ALA A 386 34.03 2.26 -22.70
N GLU A 387 34.68 3.32 -22.23
CA GLU A 387 36.11 3.59 -22.52
C GLU A 387 37.08 2.59 -21.91
N THR A 388 36.64 1.90 -20.86
CA THR A 388 37.46 0.93 -20.11
C THR A 388 37.11 -0.53 -20.43
N ASP A 389 36.08 -0.77 -21.26
CA ASP A 389 35.66 -2.14 -21.60
C ASP A 389 36.62 -2.74 -22.64
N THR A 390 37.19 -3.89 -22.32
CA THR A 390 38.19 -4.58 -23.15
C THR A 390 37.65 -5.08 -24.48
N VAL A 391 36.32 -5.20 -24.61
CA VAL A 391 35.65 -5.74 -25.79
C VAL A 391 35.08 -4.62 -26.67
N ARG A 392 35.17 -3.34 -26.26
CA ARG A 392 34.63 -2.23 -27.07
C ARG A 392 35.43 -2.03 -28.36
N LEU A 393 34.70 -1.86 -29.47
CA LEU A 393 35.23 -1.37 -30.73
C LEU A 393 34.87 0.11 -30.88
N VAL A 394 35.88 0.99 -30.95
CA VAL A 394 35.65 2.43 -31.11
C VAL A 394 35.29 2.74 -32.56
N ILE A 395 34.09 3.26 -32.77
CA ILE A 395 33.60 3.70 -34.07
C ILE A 395 33.79 5.22 -34.17
N PRO A 396 34.43 5.76 -35.23
CA PRO A 396 34.70 7.20 -35.35
C PRO A 396 33.45 8.07 -35.22
N GLU A 397 32.33 7.63 -35.78
CA GLU A 397 31.03 8.33 -35.72
C GLU A 397 30.41 8.38 -34.32
N LEU A 398 30.91 7.56 -33.37
CA LEU A 398 30.39 7.41 -32.01
C LEU A 398 31.51 7.54 -30.97
N ALA A 399 32.50 8.39 -31.25
CA ALA A 399 33.64 8.62 -30.36
C ALA A 399 33.24 9.22 -29.00
N ALA A 400 32.10 9.91 -28.92
CA ALA A 400 31.59 10.50 -27.68
C ALA A 400 30.98 9.49 -26.71
N THR A 401 30.73 8.25 -27.13
CA THR A 401 30.05 7.24 -26.31
C THR A 401 30.86 6.92 -25.05
N ARG A 402 30.22 7.07 -23.88
CA ARG A 402 30.76 6.79 -22.54
C ARG A 402 30.09 5.59 -21.88
N SER A 403 28.90 5.19 -22.30
CA SER A 403 28.28 3.92 -21.93
C SER A 403 27.65 3.24 -23.14
N GLU A 404 27.64 1.90 -23.15
CA GLU A 404 27.10 1.10 -24.26
C GLU A 404 26.43 -0.17 -23.75
N ALA A 405 25.32 -0.58 -24.36
CA ALA A 405 24.74 -1.89 -24.18
C ALA A 405 24.40 -2.54 -25.53
N ALA A 406 24.67 -3.83 -25.63
CA ALA A 406 24.27 -4.69 -26.74
C ALA A 406 23.26 -5.72 -26.24
N LEU A 407 22.08 -5.76 -26.88
CA LEU A 407 20.94 -6.56 -26.50
C LEU A 407 20.61 -7.52 -27.63
N PRO A 408 20.57 -8.84 -27.41
CA PRO A 408 20.35 -9.81 -28.48
C PRO A 408 18.89 -9.80 -28.95
N LEU A 409 18.69 -9.83 -30.26
CA LEU A 409 17.38 -10.00 -30.92
C LEU A 409 17.04 -11.50 -30.93
N ARG A 410 16.24 -11.97 -29.98
CA ARG A 410 15.91 -13.39 -29.81
C ARG A 410 14.48 -13.68 -30.28
N SER A 411 14.34 -14.63 -31.20
CA SER A 411 13.04 -15.17 -31.60
C SER A 411 13.13 -16.67 -31.73
N ARG A 412 12.14 -17.43 -31.25
CA ARG A 412 12.02 -18.90 -31.44
C ARG A 412 13.31 -19.69 -31.19
N GLY A 413 14.09 -19.31 -30.18
CA GLY A 413 15.35 -19.99 -29.81
C GLY A 413 16.56 -19.68 -30.70
N ARG A 414 16.46 -18.74 -31.64
CA ARG A 414 17.58 -18.22 -32.46
C ARG A 414 17.86 -16.75 -32.14
N VAL A 415 19.13 -16.36 -32.32
CA VAL A 415 19.55 -14.95 -32.27
C VAL A 415 19.61 -14.41 -33.69
N LEU A 416 18.73 -13.47 -34.01
CA LEU A 416 18.66 -12.84 -35.33
C LEU A 416 19.70 -11.74 -35.51
N GLY A 417 20.26 -11.24 -34.41
CA GLY A 417 21.15 -10.09 -34.38
C GLY A 417 21.18 -9.43 -33.00
N ALA A 418 21.49 -8.14 -32.95
CA ALA A 418 21.48 -7.38 -31.71
C ALA A 418 21.12 -5.91 -31.91
N LEU A 419 20.51 -5.32 -30.90
CA LEU A 419 20.29 -3.89 -30.73
C LEU A 419 21.47 -3.32 -29.92
N SER A 420 22.17 -2.35 -30.48
CA SER A 420 23.17 -1.54 -29.79
C SER A 420 22.53 -0.23 -29.34
N VAL A 421 22.66 0.09 -28.06
CA VAL A 421 22.28 1.38 -27.47
C VAL A 421 23.52 2.00 -26.85
N GLN A 422 23.69 3.30 -27.06
CA GLN A 422 24.89 4.03 -26.65
C GLN A 422 24.51 5.42 -26.12
N ASP A 423 25.24 5.85 -25.10
CA ASP A 423 25.06 7.15 -24.47
C ASP A 423 26.38 7.89 -24.28
N ASP A 424 26.33 9.22 -24.30
CA ASP A 424 27.50 10.08 -24.08
C ASP A 424 27.78 10.33 -22.59
N GLN A 425 26.91 9.86 -21.70
CA GLN A 425 27.12 9.82 -20.26
C GLN A 425 27.58 8.43 -19.77
N PRO A 426 28.48 8.37 -18.77
CA PRO A 426 28.77 7.13 -18.06
C PRO A 426 27.56 6.71 -17.21
N ASP A 427 27.44 5.41 -16.96
CA ASP A 427 26.41 4.83 -16.08
C ASP A 427 24.96 5.18 -16.47
N ALA A 428 24.70 5.45 -17.77
CA ALA A 428 23.38 5.86 -18.26
C ALA A 428 22.32 4.74 -18.23
N PHE A 429 22.74 3.47 -18.21
CA PHE A 429 21.83 2.32 -18.26
C PHE A 429 21.67 1.67 -16.88
N ASP A 430 20.56 1.97 -16.21
CA ASP A 430 20.15 1.24 -15.02
C ASP A 430 19.49 -0.12 -15.36
N GLN A 431 19.30 -0.96 -14.35
CA GLN A 431 18.75 -2.31 -14.54
C GLN A 431 17.31 -2.31 -15.06
N ASP A 432 16.51 -1.31 -14.69
CA ASP A 432 15.11 -1.19 -15.13
C ASP A 432 15.06 -0.79 -16.62
N ALA A 433 15.93 0.12 -17.06
CA ALA A 433 16.11 0.51 -18.45
C ALA A 433 16.55 -0.67 -19.31
N ILE A 434 17.57 -1.43 -18.88
CA ILE A 434 18.05 -2.62 -19.60
C ILE A 434 16.93 -3.67 -19.74
N THR A 435 16.14 -3.88 -18.69
CA THR A 435 15.01 -4.82 -18.72
C THR A 435 13.94 -4.37 -19.73
N ALA A 436 13.61 -3.07 -19.74
CA ALA A 436 12.66 -2.52 -20.71
C ALA A 436 13.19 -2.61 -22.15
N LEU A 437 14.46 -2.25 -22.37
CA LEU A 437 15.14 -2.33 -23.67
C LEU A 437 15.22 -3.76 -24.19
N GLN A 438 15.56 -4.74 -23.34
CA GLN A 438 15.55 -6.15 -23.72
C GLN A 438 14.14 -6.59 -24.13
N THR A 439 13.11 -6.19 -23.37
CA THR A 439 11.71 -6.52 -23.68
C THR A 439 11.32 -5.99 -25.07
N MET A 440 11.65 -4.74 -25.37
CA MET A 440 11.43 -4.17 -26.70
C MET A 440 12.23 -4.90 -27.78
N THR A 441 13.49 -5.22 -27.50
CA THR A 441 14.37 -5.95 -28.41
C THR A 441 13.79 -7.32 -28.76
N ASP A 442 13.26 -8.04 -27.78
CA ASP A 442 12.61 -9.34 -28.00
C ASP A 442 11.34 -9.19 -28.86
N GLN A 443 10.53 -8.15 -28.65
CA GLN A 443 9.34 -7.89 -29.48
C GLN A 443 9.71 -7.53 -30.92
N ILE A 444 10.77 -6.73 -31.11
CA ILE A 444 11.29 -6.40 -32.45
C ILE A 444 11.79 -7.68 -33.13
N ALA A 445 12.51 -8.54 -32.42
CA ALA A 445 12.99 -9.81 -32.96
C ALA A 445 11.84 -10.71 -33.43
N VAL A 446 10.78 -10.84 -32.64
CA VAL A 446 9.58 -11.61 -33.02
C VAL A 446 8.89 -11.02 -34.24
N ALA A 447 8.74 -9.69 -34.30
CA ALA A 447 8.12 -9.01 -35.44
C ALA A 447 8.93 -9.21 -36.74
N LEU A 448 10.27 -9.07 -36.66
CA LEU A 448 11.16 -9.30 -37.79
C LEU A 448 11.13 -10.74 -38.29
N ASP A 449 11.14 -11.72 -37.38
CA ASP A 449 11.04 -13.14 -37.71
C ASP A 449 9.70 -13.45 -38.39
N ASN A 450 8.61 -12.87 -37.90
CA ASN A 450 7.28 -13.03 -38.50
C ASN A 450 7.18 -12.40 -39.89
N ALA A 451 7.74 -11.21 -40.09
CA ALA A 451 7.76 -10.54 -41.40
C ALA A 451 8.57 -11.35 -42.42
N GLN A 452 9.76 -11.85 -42.02
CA GLN A 452 10.59 -12.71 -42.87
C GLN A 452 9.87 -14.02 -43.23
N LEU A 453 9.21 -14.65 -42.26
CA LEU A 453 8.46 -15.89 -42.49
C LEU A 453 7.27 -15.66 -43.45
N LEU A 454 6.57 -14.53 -43.32
CA LEU A 454 5.45 -14.19 -44.19
C LEU A 454 5.92 -14.01 -45.64
N VAL A 455 7.00 -13.24 -45.85
CA VAL A 455 7.59 -13.04 -47.19
C VAL A 455 8.07 -14.36 -47.79
N ALA A 456 8.73 -15.20 -47.00
CA ALA A 456 9.18 -16.53 -47.45
C ALA A 456 7.99 -17.43 -47.84
N SER A 457 6.92 -17.44 -47.06
CA SER A 457 5.70 -18.22 -47.34
C SER A 457 4.99 -17.74 -48.61
N GLN A 458 4.87 -16.43 -48.81
CA GLN A 458 4.28 -15.86 -50.02
C GLN A 458 5.09 -16.21 -51.27
N THR A 459 6.42 -16.04 -51.19
CA THR A 459 7.34 -16.37 -52.29
C THR A 459 7.26 -17.85 -52.65
N ALA A 460 7.19 -18.74 -51.65
CA ALA A 460 7.04 -20.17 -51.86
C ALA A 460 5.71 -20.53 -52.54
N LEU A 461 4.60 -19.94 -52.09
CA LEU A 461 3.29 -20.15 -52.70
C LEU A 461 3.23 -19.68 -54.17
N GLU A 462 3.84 -18.54 -54.47
CA GLU A 462 3.92 -18.03 -55.84
C GLU A 462 4.79 -18.91 -56.74
N ALA A 463 5.90 -19.44 -56.22
CA ALA A 463 6.73 -20.39 -56.95
C ALA A 463 5.97 -21.69 -57.25
N GLU A 464 5.23 -22.23 -56.27
CA GLU A 464 4.39 -23.42 -56.44
C GLU A 464 3.29 -23.20 -57.48
N ARG A 465 2.55 -22.08 -57.39
CA ARG A 465 1.50 -21.72 -58.36
C ARG A 465 2.03 -21.67 -59.79
N ARG A 466 3.21 -21.06 -59.99
CA ARG A 466 3.86 -20.99 -61.30
C ARG A 466 4.28 -22.36 -61.81
N ALA A 467 4.90 -23.18 -60.96
CA ALA A 467 5.33 -24.53 -61.33
C ALA A 467 4.15 -25.42 -61.72
N TYR A 468 3.06 -25.39 -60.95
CA TYR A 468 1.85 -26.15 -61.27
C TYR A 468 1.22 -25.67 -62.60
N GLY A 469 1.13 -24.35 -62.81
CA GLY A 469 0.57 -23.80 -64.05
C GLY A 469 1.34 -24.25 -65.29
N GLU A 470 2.67 -24.26 -65.22
CA GLU A 470 3.55 -24.79 -66.27
C GLU A 470 3.30 -26.29 -66.53
N ALA A 471 3.23 -27.09 -65.48
CA ALA A 471 3.02 -28.53 -65.59
C ALA A 471 1.65 -28.88 -66.20
N SER A 472 0.57 -28.20 -65.77
CA SER A 472 -0.77 -28.41 -66.33
C SER A 472 -0.80 -28.07 -67.82
N ARG A 473 -0.15 -26.97 -68.21
CA ARG A 473 -0.03 -26.56 -69.61
C ARG A 473 0.68 -27.56 -70.50
N GLN A 474 1.86 -28.01 -70.07
CA GLN A 474 2.63 -29.00 -70.82
C GLN A 474 1.82 -30.29 -71.00
N ALA A 475 1.14 -30.74 -69.94
CA ALA A 475 0.36 -31.97 -69.99
C ALA A 475 -0.87 -31.86 -70.92
N TRP A 476 -1.54 -30.70 -70.99
CA TRP A 476 -2.57 -30.46 -72.00
C TRP A 476 -2.01 -30.46 -73.42
N VAL A 477 -0.86 -29.81 -73.65
CA VAL A 477 -0.21 -29.79 -74.96
C VAL A 477 0.19 -31.20 -75.41
N GLU A 478 0.77 -32.02 -74.53
CA GLU A 478 1.12 -33.41 -74.83
C GLU A 478 -0.11 -34.26 -75.15
N LEU A 479 -1.16 -34.12 -74.34
CA LEU A 479 -2.40 -34.88 -74.48
C LEU A 479 -3.14 -34.52 -75.78
N LEU A 480 -3.27 -33.23 -76.09
CA LEU A 480 -3.91 -32.76 -77.32
C LEU A 480 -3.08 -33.04 -78.58
N ARG A 481 -1.73 -33.13 -78.47
CA ARG A 481 -0.87 -33.59 -79.58
C ARG A 481 -0.98 -35.08 -79.83
N ALA A 482 -1.11 -35.88 -78.78
CA ALA A 482 -1.25 -37.33 -78.90
C ALA A 482 -2.60 -37.73 -79.50
N ARG A 483 -3.62 -36.88 -79.35
CA ARG A 483 -4.98 -37.16 -79.79
C ARG A 483 -5.68 -35.91 -80.33
N THR A 484 -5.74 -35.80 -81.66
CA THR A 484 -6.29 -34.63 -82.38
C THR A 484 -7.76 -34.77 -82.77
N ASP A 485 -8.40 -35.92 -82.51
CA ASP A 485 -9.81 -36.23 -82.83
C ASP A 485 -10.79 -35.87 -81.69
N TRP A 486 -10.32 -35.15 -80.66
CA TRP A 486 -11.19 -34.72 -79.57
C TRP A 486 -12.00 -33.49 -79.93
N GLY A 487 -13.26 -33.75 -80.26
CA GLY A 487 -14.30 -32.76 -80.46
C GLY A 487 -15.62 -33.49 -80.66
N TYR A 488 -16.71 -32.83 -80.30
CA TYR A 488 -18.05 -33.34 -80.55
C TYR A 488 -18.90 -32.24 -81.14
N ASP A 489 -19.69 -32.62 -82.13
CA ASP A 489 -20.72 -31.79 -82.71
C ASP A 489 -22.09 -32.29 -82.26
N TYR A 490 -23.07 -31.40 -82.22
CA TYR A 490 -24.45 -31.73 -81.93
C TYR A 490 -25.31 -31.42 -83.16
N GLU A 491 -25.50 -32.43 -84.00
CA GLU A 491 -26.36 -32.36 -85.18
C GLU A 491 -27.53 -33.34 -85.07
N HIS A 492 -28.71 -32.97 -85.57
CA HIS A 492 -29.90 -33.84 -85.67
C HIS A 492 -30.31 -34.55 -84.37
N LYS A 493 -30.20 -33.86 -83.23
CA LYS A 493 -30.48 -34.38 -81.88
C LYS A 493 -29.55 -35.51 -81.41
N SER A 494 -28.39 -35.66 -82.02
CA SER A 494 -27.37 -36.65 -81.64
C SER A 494 -26.00 -36.00 -81.48
N VAL A 495 -25.20 -36.49 -80.54
CA VAL A 495 -23.80 -36.08 -80.37
C VAL A 495 -22.93 -36.96 -81.28
N THR A 496 -22.25 -36.36 -82.25
CA THR A 496 -21.33 -37.03 -83.18
C THR A 496 -19.91 -36.53 -82.92
N PRO A 497 -18.85 -37.33 -83.14
CA PRO A 497 -17.49 -36.81 -83.06
C PRO A 497 -17.27 -35.77 -84.17
N ALA A 498 -16.67 -34.64 -83.83
CA ALA A 498 -16.36 -33.59 -84.78
C ALA A 498 -15.16 -34.01 -85.64
N TYR A 499 -15.38 -34.17 -86.95
CA TYR A 499 -14.33 -34.49 -87.93
C TYR A 499 -14.25 -33.38 -88.98
N GLY A 500 -13.08 -32.75 -89.16
CA GLY A 500 -12.89 -31.70 -90.16
C GLY A 500 -11.87 -30.64 -89.75
N ASP A 501 -11.68 -29.65 -90.62
CA ASP A 501 -10.87 -28.46 -90.33
C ASP A 501 -11.60 -27.54 -89.35
N TRP A 502 -10.86 -26.90 -88.45
CA TRP A 502 -11.42 -25.94 -87.50
C TRP A 502 -12.00 -24.73 -88.23
N ASP A 503 -13.18 -24.27 -87.79
CA ASP A 503 -13.74 -22.99 -88.22
C ASP A 503 -12.71 -21.85 -88.02
N PRO A 504 -12.46 -20.99 -89.03
CA PRO A 504 -11.56 -19.85 -88.91
C PRO A 504 -11.84 -18.95 -87.69
N GLU A 505 -13.11 -18.80 -87.28
CA GLU A 505 -13.50 -18.05 -86.09
C GLU A 505 -13.12 -18.79 -84.79
N MET A 506 -13.25 -20.12 -84.74
CA MET A 506 -12.78 -20.92 -83.61
C MET A 506 -11.26 -20.84 -83.46
N GLN A 507 -10.51 -20.87 -84.57
CA GLN A 507 -9.06 -20.66 -84.53
C GLN A 507 -8.70 -19.27 -83.98
N ARG A 508 -9.47 -18.25 -84.37
CA ARG A 508 -9.29 -16.88 -83.88
C ARG A 508 -9.54 -16.78 -82.38
N VAL A 509 -10.58 -17.44 -81.88
CA VAL A 509 -10.93 -17.48 -80.44
C VAL A 509 -9.87 -18.23 -79.63
N VAL A 510 -9.29 -19.32 -80.17
CA VAL A 510 -8.16 -20.01 -79.53
C VAL A 510 -6.91 -19.13 -79.45
N GLN A 511 -6.63 -18.33 -80.49
CA GLN A 511 -5.47 -17.44 -80.54
C GLN A 511 -5.65 -16.18 -79.69
N GLN A 512 -6.85 -15.59 -79.68
CA GLN A 512 -7.14 -14.32 -79.00
C GLN A 512 -7.61 -14.53 -77.55
N GLY A 513 -8.19 -15.69 -77.22
CA GLY A 513 -8.69 -16.01 -75.90
C GLY A 513 -9.89 -15.18 -75.45
N ALA A 514 -10.64 -14.58 -76.38
CA ALA A 514 -11.85 -13.80 -76.14
C ALA A 514 -13.03 -14.42 -76.89
N SER A 515 -14.25 -14.29 -76.34
CA SER A 515 -15.48 -14.72 -77.00
C SER A 515 -15.77 -13.83 -78.22
N VAL A 516 -16.24 -14.44 -79.30
CA VAL A 516 -16.56 -13.75 -80.56
C VAL A 516 -17.98 -14.13 -80.96
N GLN A 517 -18.80 -13.14 -81.26
CA GLN A 517 -20.14 -13.36 -81.80
C GLN A 517 -20.16 -12.97 -83.28
N GLU A 518 -20.54 -13.92 -84.13
CA GLU A 518 -20.71 -13.69 -85.56
C GLU A 518 -22.16 -13.26 -85.86
N ALA A 519 -22.30 -12.27 -86.75
CA ALA A 519 -23.61 -11.79 -87.19
C ALA A 519 -24.08 -12.62 -88.39
N ALA A 520 -25.32 -13.13 -88.31
CA ALA A 520 -26.08 -13.85 -89.33
C ALA A 520 -25.37 -14.04 -90.68
N SER A 521 -24.76 -15.21 -90.88
CA SER A 521 -24.27 -15.61 -92.20
C SER A 521 -25.48 -15.93 -93.10
N LEU A 522 -25.58 -15.25 -94.24
CA LEU A 522 -26.60 -15.50 -95.25
C LEU A 522 -26.17 -16.71 -96.09
N SER A 523 -26.55 -17.93 -95.70
CA SER A 523 -26.57 -19.04 -96.65
C SER A 523 -27.75 -18.84 -97.60
N LEU A 524 -27.44 -18.51 -98.86
CA LEU A 524 -28.44 -18.40 -99.93
C LEU A 524 -28.75 -19.79 -100.48
N ASP A 525 -29.83 -20.38 -99.99
CA ASP A 525 -30.43 -21.55 -100.62
C ASP A 525 -31.05 -21.16 -101.97
N ARG A 526 -31.10 -22.09 -102.93
CA ARG A 526 -31.50 -21.86 -104.34
C ARG A 526 -32.95 -21.36 -104.53
N GLU A 527 -33.71 -21.19 -103.45
CA GLU A 527 -35.09 -20.68 -103.41
C GLU A 527 -35.26 -19.38 -102.60
N GLY A 528 -34.17 -18.73 -102.16
CA GLY A 528 -34.24 -17.36 -101.63
C GLY A 528 -34.89 -17.19 -100.25
N ASN A 529 -34.88 -18.21 -99.40
CA ASN A 529 -35.21 -18.08 -97.98
C ASN A 529 -33.93 -18.24 -97.15
N GLY A 530 -33.37 -17.13 -96.65
CA GLY A 530 -32.17 -17.14 -95.81
C GLY A 530 -32.54 -17.14 -94.33
N ASP A 531 -32.38 -18.29 -93.66
CA ASP A 531 -32.47 -18.37 -92.21
C ASP A 531 -31.11 -17.95 -91.63
N GLY A 532 -31.02 -16.72 -91.12
CA GLY A 532 -29.75 -16.21 -90.56
C GLY A 532 -29.42 -16.85 -89.21
N GLU A 533 -28.37 -17.68 -89.15
CA GLU A 533 -27.90 -18.25 -87.89
C GLU A 533 -26.94 -17.31 -87.15
N HIS A 534 -27.15 -17.15 -85.84
CA HIS A 534 -26.23 -16.41 -84.98
C HIS A 534 -25.33 -17.36 -84.21
N THR A 535 -24.03 -17.32 -84.49
CA THR A 535 -23.02 -18.18 -83.85
C THR A 535 -22.23 -17.42 -82.81
N LEU A 536 -22.08 -18.02 -81.62
CA LEU A 536 -21.23 -17.53 -80.53
C LEU A 536 -20.10 -18.52 -80.30
N PHE A 537 -18.88 -18.01 -80.38
CA PHE A 537 -17.68 -18.78 -80.10
C PHE A 537 -17.11 -18.37 -78.74
N ILE A 538 -16.87 -19.34 -77.86
CA ILE A 538 -16.33 -19.13 -76.52
C ILE A 538 -15.04 -19.93 -76.36
N PRO A 539 -13.94 -19.31 -75.87
CA PRO A 539 -12.70 -20.04 -75.62
C PRO A 539 -12.88 -20.99 -74.44
N LEU A 540 -12.54 -22.27 -74.64
CA LEU A 540 -12.46 -23.24 -73.57
C LEU A 540 -11.15 -23.05 -72.83
N LYS A 541 -11.21 -22.55 -71.61
CA LYS A 541 -10.05 -22.29 -70.78
C LYS A 541 -9.94 -23.27 -69.62
N VAL A 542 -8.73 -23.73 -69.36
CA VAL A 542 -8.36 -24.37 -68.10
C VAL A 542 -7.43 -23.39 -67.40
N ARG A 543 -7.94 -22.74 -66.36
CA ARG A 543 -7.27 -21.60 -65.71
C ARG A 543 -7.02 -20.48 -66.73
N ASP A 544 -5.79 -20.01 -66.88
CA ASP A 544 -5.43 -18.94 -67.82
C ASP A 544 -5.04 -19.45 -69.22
N GLN A 545 -5.19 -20.74 -69.50
CA GLN A 545 -4.81 -21.33 -70.77
C GLN A 545 -6.01 -21.72 -71.61
N VAL A 546 -6.07 -21.23 -72.85
CA VAL A 546 -7.04 -21.68 -73.85
C VAL A 546 -6.61 -23.03 -74.40
N ILE A 547 -7.46 -24.05 -74.20
CA ILE A 547 -7.22 -25.43 -74.67
C ILE A 547 -8.10 -25.81 -75.86
N GLY A 548 -9.11 -24.99 -76.19
CA GLY A 548 -10.01 -25.20 -77.33
C GLY A 548 -11.02 -24.06 -77.46
N ALA A 549 -12.05 -24.27 -78.28
CA ALA A 549 -13.17 -23.35 -78.42
C ALA A 549 -14.49 -24.15 -78.48
N LEU A 550 -15.57 -23.56 -78.01
CA LEU A 550 -16.93 -24.04 -78.22
C LEU A 550 -17.64 -23.09 -79.18
N SER A 551 -18.44 -23.66 -80.08
CA SER A 551 -19.33 -22.93 -80.97
C SER A 551 -20.77 -23.21 -80.55
N PHE A 552 -21.57 -22.16 -80.43
CA PHE A 552 -22.99 -22.24 -80.11
C PHE A 552 -23.78 -21.53 -81.20
N CYS A 553 -24.59 -22.28 -81.94
CA CYS A 553 -25.44 -21.73 -83.01
C CYS A 553 -26.87 -21.52 -82.51
N LYS A 554 -27.48 -20.37 -82.86
CA LYS A 554 -28.89 -20.06 -82.63
C LYS A 554 -29.58 -19.93 -83.99
N GLY A 555 -30.35 -20.96 -84.37
CA GLY A 555 -31.11 -21.05 -85.62
C GLY A 555 -32.62 -21.26 -85.40
N ALA A 556 -33.43 -21.21 -86.48
CA ALA A 556 -34.90 -21.30 -86.42
C ALA A 556 -35.44 -22.66 -85.93
N ALA A 557 -34.62 -23.71 -85.89
CA ALA A 557 -35.00 -25.07 -85.52
C ALA A 557 -35.26 -25.31 -84.01
N GLY A 558 -35.15 -24.28 -83.17
CA GLY A 558 -35.42 -24.34 -81.72
C GLY A 558 -36.84 -23.97 -81.29
N ALA A 559 -37.74 -23.58 -82.21
CA ALA A 559 -39.12 -23.26 -81.87
C ALA A 559 -39.93 -24.54 -81.62
N ASP A 560 -40.48 -24.67 -80.40
CA ASP A 560 -41.39 -25.72 -79.98
C ASP A 560 -42.55 -25.93 -80.99
N PRO A 561 -42.67 -27.10 -81.65
CA PRO A 561 -43.72 -27.36 -82.64
C PRO A 561 -45.12 -27.44 -82.01
N THR A 562 -45.25 -27.39 -80.68
CA THR A 562 -46.55 -27.40 -79.99
C THR A 562 -47.13 -26.00 -79.74
N ARG A 563 -46.38 -24.93 -80.01
CA ARG A 563 -46.88 -23.54 -80.03
C ARG A 563 -47.23 -23.08 -81.44
N SER A 564 -48.25 -23.70 -82.04
CA SER A 564 -48.95 -23.09 -83.18
C SER A 564 -50.39 -23.60 -83.26
N ARG A 565 -51.27 -22.95 -82.47
CA ARG A 565 -52.69 -22.83 -82.79
C ARG A 565 -53.21 -21.53 -82.17
N GLY A 566 -52.86 -20.44 -82.84
CA GLY A 566 -53.36 -19.10 -82.60
C GLY A 566 -52.98 -18.27 -83.82
N SER A 567 -53.99 -17.86 -84.58
CA SER A 567 -53.86 -17.09 -85.81
C SER A 567 -53.30 -15.69 -85.53
N ASP A 568 -52.00 -15.53 -85.72
CA ASP A 568 -51.33 -14.29 -86.12
C ASP A 568 -49.94 -14.69 -86.63
N THR A 569 -49.84 -14.90 -87.93
CA THR A 569 -48.56 -15.15 -88.61
C THR A 569 -47.94 -13.80 -88.91
N ASP A 570 -46.97 -13.38 -88.10
CA ASP A 570 -46.12 -12.22 -88.40
C ASP A 570 -45.02 -12.66 -89.39
N PRO A 571 -45.02 -12.19 -90.64
CA PRO A 571 -43.97 -12.49 -91.60
C PRO A 571 -42.77 -11.58 -91.32
N GLY A 572 -41.94 -11.97 -90.35
CA GLY A 572 -40.78 -11.16 -89.97
C GLY A 572 -40.01 -11.63 -88.73
N GLN A 573 -40.03 -12.93 -88.41
CA GLN A 573 -39.33 -13.44 -87.23
C GLN A 573 -37.81 -13.47 -87.47
N THR A 574 -37.16 -12.32 -87.31
CA THR A 574 -35.69 -12.21 -87.32
C THR A 574 -35.15 -12.93 -86.08
N ILE A 575 -34.27 -13.91 -86.28
CA ILE A 575 -33.59 -14.61 -85.19
C ILE A 575 -32.84 -13.55 -84.37
N LYS A 576 -33.06 -13.51 -83.05
CA LYS A 576 -32.42 -12.52 -82.17
C LYS A 576 -30.96 -12.90 -81.91
N PRO A 577 -30.03 -11.94 -81.88
CA PRO A 577 -28.65 -12.20 -81.46
C PRO A 577 -28.60 -12.71 -80.01
N TRP A 578 -27.50 -13.36 -79.65
CA TRP A 578 -27.20 -13.75 -78.28
C TRP A 578 -27.27 -12.54 -77.34
N THR A 579 -28.04 -12.68 -76.27
CA THR A 579 -28.14 -11.65 -75.23
C THR A 579 -26.95 -11.72 -74.27
N ALA A 580 -26.65 -10.62 -73.57
CA ALA A 580 -25.55 -10.59 -72.60
C ALA A 580 -25.69 -11.65 -71.49
N ASP A 581 -26.92 -11.91 -71.03
CA ASP A 581 -27.19 -12.92 -70.00
C ASP A 581 -26.97 -14.35 -70.52
N GLU A 582 -27.34 -14.62 -71.79
CA GLU A 582 -27.10 -15.92 -72.43
C GLU A 582 -25.60 -16.15 -72.65
N VAL A 583 -24.86 -15.12 -73.09
CA VAL A 583 -23.39 -15.18 -73.24
C VAL A 583 -22.74 -15.46 -71.89
N ALA A 584 -23.10 -14.72 -70.84
CA ALA A 584 -22.53 -14.90 -69.50
C ALA A 584 -22.81 -16.31 -68.93
N LEU A 585 -23.99 -16.86 -69.19
CA LEU A 585 -24.32 -18.23 -68.79
C LEU A 585 -23.45 -19.25 -69.53
N LEU A 586 -23.32 -19.13 -70.86
CA LEU A 586 -22.50 -20.04 -71.66
C LEU A 586 -21.01 -19.92 -71.33
N GLU A 587 -20.51 -18.72 -71.01
CA GLU A 587 -19.16 -18.51 -70.50
C GLU A 587 -18.95 -19.22 -69.16
N THR A 588 -19.92 -19.11 -68.23
CA THR A 588 -19.87 -19.82 -66.93
C THR A 588 -19.87 -21.34 -67.11
N LEU A 589 -20.71 -21.86 -68.01
CA LEU A 589 -20.75 -23.31 -68.31
C LEU A 589 -19.46 -23.78 -68.96
N THR A 590 -18.88 -22.96 -69.83
CA THR A 590 -17.58 -23.23 -70.48
C THR A 590 -16.45 -23.25 -69.45
N GLU A 591 -16.48 -22.37 -68.46
CA GLU A 591 -15.51 -22.36 -67.35
C GLU A 591 -15.62 -23.63 -66.49
N GLN A 592 -16.85 -24.04 -66.14
CA GLN A 592 -17.08 -25.30 -65.41
C GLN A 592 -16.64 -26.52 -66.22
N LEU A 593 -16.85 -26.51 -67.55
CA LEU A 593 -16.37 -27.56 -68.44
C LEU A 593 -14.84 -27.64 -68.42
N GLY A 594 -14.14 -26.51 -68.42
CA GLY A 594 -12.69 -26.46 -68.25
C GLY A 594 -12.22 -27.15 -66.96
N VAL A 595 -12.89 -26.88 -65.83
CA VAL A 595 -12.58 -27.54 -64.54
C VAL A 595 -12.84 -29.06 -64.58
N ALA A 596 -13.95 -29.47 -65.19
CA ALA A 596 -14.30 -30.87 -65.34
C ALA A 596 -13.30 -31.62 -66.23
N LEU A 597 -12.86 -31.00 -67.34
CA LEU A 597 -11.87 -31.54 -68.25
C LEU A 597 -10.49 -31.68 -67.60
N GLU A 598 -10.06 -30.71 -66.79
CA GLU A 598 -8.80 -30.84 -66.02
C GLU A 598 -8.87 -31.99 -65.03
N SER A 599 -10.01 -32.15 -64.34
CA SER A 599 -10.24 -33.25 -63.42
C SER A 599 -10.23 -34.60 -64.14
N ALA A 600 -10.89 -34.69 -65.29
CA ALA A 600 -10.91 -35.89 -66.12
C ALA A 600 -9.51 -36.25 -66.65
N ARG A 601 -8.74 -35.26 -67.10
CA ARG A 601 -7.34 -35.42 -67.54
C ARG A 601 -6.47 -35.97 -66.42
N LEU A 602 -6.52 -35.38 -65.23
CA LEU A 602 -5.76 -35.83 -64.05
C LEU A 602 -6.13 -37.26 -63.66
N TYR A 603 -7.42 -37.59 -63.70
CA TYR A 603 -7.89 -38.94 -63.43
C TYR A 603 -7.37 -39.94 -64.47
N GLN A 604 -7.43 -39.60 -65.77
CA GLN A 604 -6.90 -40.44 -66.84
C GLN A 604 -5.40 -40.66 -66.72
N ASP A 605 -4.62 -39.61 -66.42
CA ASP A 605 -3.18 -39.73 -66.22
C ASP A 605 -2.87 -40.66 -65.03
N THR A 606 -3.60 -40.51 -63.92
CA THR A 606 -3.48 -41.38 -62.75
C THR A 606 -3.80 -42.84 -63.09
N GLN A 607 -4.88 -43.10 -63.84
CA GLN A 607 -5.24 -44.44 -64.30
C GLN A 607 -4.18 -45.04 -65.24
N ARG A 608 -3.64 -44.24 -66.17
CA ARG A 608 -2.60 -44.68 -67.11
C ARG A 608 -1.30 -45.03 -66.37
N ARG A 609 -0.91 -44.23 -65.39
CA ARG A 609 0.23 -44.52 -64.51
C ARG A 609 0.02 -45.82 -63.72
N ALA A 610 -1.14 -45.97 -63.07
CA ALA A 610 -1.47 -47.17 -62.32
C ALA A 610 -1.55 -48.44 -63.21
N ALA A 611 -2.10 -48.33 -64.42
CA ALA A 611 -2.14 -49.43 -65.37
C ALA A 611 -0.73 -49.83 -65.83
N ARG A 612 0.13 -48.85 -66.12
CA ARG A 612 1.53 -49.09 -66.48
C ARG A 612 2.29 -49.79 -65.36
N GLU A 613 2.14 -49.31 -64.12
CA GLU A 613 2.75 -49.93 -62.94
C GLU A 613 2.26 -51.37 -62.73
N ARG A 614 0.94 -51.62 -62.81
CA ARG A 614 0.38 -52.98 -62.73
C ARG A 614 0.96 -53.91 -63.79
N LEU A 615 0.98 -53.48 -65.06
CA LEU A 615 1.54 -54.27 -66.15
C LEU A 615 3.02 -54.58 -65.90
N THR A 616 3.82 -53.59 -65.49
CA THR A 616 5.23 -53.83 -65.15
C THR A 616 5.39 -54.80 -63.98
N SER A 617 4.54 -54.69 -62.95
CA SER A 617 4.56 -55.57 -61.79
C SER A 617 4.14 -56.99 -62.15
N GLU A 618 3.13 -57.17 -63.00
CA GLU A 618 2.62 -58.48 -63.42
C GLU A 618 3.65 -59.21 -64.29
N VAL A 619 4.23 -58.52 -65.30
CA VAL A 619 5.32 -59.08 -66.13
C VAL A 619 6.50 -59.49 -65.25
N THR A 620 6.91 -58.63 -64.31
CA THR A 620 8.01 -58.94 -63.38
C THR A 620 7.68 -60.10 -62.44
N ALA A 621 6.44 -60.19 -61.95
CA ALA A 621 6.00 -61.27 -61.08
C ALA A 621 6.03 -62.63 -61.78
N ARG A 622 5.49 -62.72 -63.01
CA ARG A 622 5.54 -63.95 -63.83
C ARG A 622 6.98 -64.33 -64.19
N MET A 623 7.84 -63.35 -64.48
CA MET A 623 9.27 -63.59 -64.69
C MET A 623 9.96 -64.18 -63.44
N ARG A 624 9.49 -63.88 -62.23
CA ARG A 624 10.04 -64.39 -60.96
C ARG A 624 9.44 -65.73 -60.52
N GLU A 625 8.37 -66.20 -61.15
CA GLU A 625 7.62 -67.39 -60.73
C GLU A 625 8.35 -68.71 -61.06
N THR A 626 9.37 -68.65 -61.91
CA THR A 626 10.24 -69.80 -62.24
C THR A 626 11.71 -69.49 -61.92
N LEU A 627 12.43 -70.49 -61.40
CA LEU A 627 13.84 -70.36 -60.98
C LEU A 627 14.85 -70.90 -62.01
N ASP A 628 14.37 -71.35 -63.18
CA ASP A 628 15.19 -71.86 -64.27
C ASP A 628 15.47 -70.77 -65.33
N MET A 629 16.74 -70.51 -65.64
CA MET A 629 17.16 -69.41 -66.50
C MET A 629 16.61 -69.52 -67.93
N ASP A 630 16.54 -70.73 -68.51
CA ASP A 630 15.97 -70.91 -69.86
C ASP A 630 14.48 -70.57 -69.87
N THR A 631 13.77 -71.03 -68.84
CA THR A 631 12.34 -70.75 -68.65
C THR A 631 12.09 -69.27 -68.36
N VAL A 632 12.92 -68.60 -67.56
CA VAL A 632 12.81 -67.15 -67.30
C VAL A 632 12.99 -66.35 -68.59
N LEU A 633 14.01 -66.64 -69.40
CA LEU A 633 14.25 -65.92 -70.67
C LEU A 633 13.11 -66.14 -71.66
N ARG A 634 12.61 -67.37 -71.76
CA ARG A 634 11.48 -67.70 -72.63
C ARG A 634 10.21 -66.99 -72.19
N THR A 635 9.86 -67.06 -70.90
CA THR A 635 8.67 -66.39 -70.34
C THR A 635 8.79 -64.88 -70.44
N ALA A 636 9.96 -64.30 -70.15
CA ALA A 636 10.19 -62.86 -70.31
C ALA A 636 10.02 -62.43 -71.77
N THR A 637 10.53 -63.22 -72.72
CA THR A 637 10.41 -62.92 -74.15
C THR A 637 8.94 -62.96 -74.59
N ASP A 638 8.18 -64.00 -74.22
CA ASP A 638 6.77 -64.14 -74.60
C ASP A 638 5.88 -63.08 -73.91
N GLU A 639 6.09 -62.82 -72.63
CA GLU A 639 5.31 -61.83 -71.88
C GLU A 639 5.61 -60.40 -72.34
N ILE A 640 6.86 -60.04 -72.58
CA ILE A 640 7.21 -58.70 -73.11
C ILE A 640 6.69 -58.53 -74.53
N TYR A 641 6.81 -59.56 -75.38
CA TYR A 641 6.28 -59.56 -76.73
C TYR A 641 4.77 -59.31 -76.74
N ARG A 642 4.01 -60.06 -75.93
CA ARG A 642 2.55 -59.93 -75.83
C ARG A 642 2.11 -58.64 -75.16
N ALA A 643 2.74 -58.26 -74.05
CA ALA A 643 2.36 -57.08 -73.27
C ALA A 643 2.62 -55.76 -74.02
N LEU A 644 3.64 -55.70 -74.87
CA LEU A 644 4.00 -54.51 -75.63
C LEU A 644 3.57 -54.57 -77.11
N GLY A 645 3.00 -55.68 -77.58
CA GLY A 645 2.55 -55.83 -78.97
C GLY A 645 3.67 -55.65 -79.99
N LEU A 646 4.87 -56.15 -79.67
CA LEU A 646 6.05 -55.96 -80.51
C LEU A 646 6.00 -56.85 -81.75
N GLU A 647 6.51 -56.40 -82.89
CA GLU A 647 6.63 -57.24 -84.09
C GLU A 647 7.78 -58.26 -83.99
N LYS A 648 8.80 -57.95 -83.18
CA LYS A 648 9.97 -58.80 -82.97
C LYS A 648 10.65 -58.47 -81.64
N ILE A 649 10.99 -59.50 -80.88
CA ILE A 649 11.86 -59.38 -79.69
C ILE A 649 12.99 -60.41 -79.80
N ILE A 650 14.22 -60.01 -79.50
CA ILE A 650 15.37 -60.91 -79.44
C ILE A 650 16.00 -60.71 -78.06
N VAL A 651 16.02 -61.77 -77.26
CA VAL A 651 16.76 -61.80 -75.99
C VAL A 651 17.98 -62.68 -76.17
N ARG A 652 19.17 -62.11 -76.01
CA ARG A 652 20.46 -62.84 -76.05
C ARG A 652 21.25 -62.50 -74.79
N LEU A 653 21.72 -63.52 -74.08
CA LEU A 653 22.70 -63.35 -73.02
C LEU A 653 24.10 -63.38 -73.67
N ALA A 654 24.90 -62.34 -73.43
CA ALA A 654 26.29 -62.32 -73.85
C ALA A 654 27.17 -62.91 -72.74
N THR A 655 27.99 -63.91 -73.08
CA THR A 655 29.23 -64.17 -72.32
C THR A 655 30.20 -63.04 -72.67
N GLY A 656 30.76 -62.37 -71.68
CA GLY A 656 31.38 -61.03 -71.80
C GLY A 656 32.62 -60.86 -72.68
N GLU A 657 32.58 -61.29 -73.94
CA GLU A 657 33.54 -60.99 -75.01
C GLU A 657 32.79 -60.90 -76.35
N ALA A 658 32.05 -59.82 -76.56
CA ALA A 658 31.51 -59.45 -77.88
C ALA A 658 31.27 -57.93 -77.95
N ASN A 659 32.35 -57.17 -77.77
CA ASN A 659 32.51 -55.83 -78.31
C ASN A 659 33.83 -55.85 -79.10
N ASP A 660 33.74 -56.06 -80.41
CA ASP A 660 34.60 -55.36 -81.39
C ASP A 660 34.05 -55.55 -82.81
N GLU A 661 33.30 -54.52 -83.20
CA GLU A 661 33.16 -53.86 -84.50
C GLU A 661 33.00 -54.60 -85.85
N SER A 662 31.94 -54.13 -86.53
CA SER A 662 31.88 -53.79 -87.96
C SER A 662 31.64 -54.90 -88.99
N ALA A 663 30.36 -55.05 -89.38
CA ALA A 663 30.01 -55.24 -90.79
C ALA A 663 28.56 -54.77 -91.11
N LEU A 664 28.48 -53.59 -91.76
CA LEU A 664 27.50 -53.10 -92.73
C LEU A 664 26.01 -52.96 -92.32
N GLY A 665 25.29 -51.87 -92.57
CA GLY A 665 25.48 -50.79 -93.53
C GLY A 665 24.19 -50.63 -94.36
N ASP A 666 23.60 -49.43 -94.30
CA ASP A 666 22.62 -48.82 -95.20
C ASP A 666 21.30 -49.55 -95.57
N THR A 667 20.18 -48.83 -95.38
CA THR A 667 19.34 -48.40 -96.50
C THR A 667 18.23 -47.44 -96.04
N THR A 668 18.34 -46.19 -96.48
CA THR A 668 17.18 -45.29 -96.68
C THR A 668 16.62 -45.49 -98.09
N THR A 669 15.30 -45.62 -98.18
CA THR A 669 14.39 -45.15 -99.25
C THR A 669 14.74 -45.46 -100.72
N THR A 670 13.95 -46.31 -101.38
CA THR A 670 13.42 -46.00 -102.72
C THR A 670 12.09 -46.71 -102.96
N ALA A 671 11.10 -45.93 -103.39
CA ALA A 671 9.84 -46.39 -103.95
C ALA A 671 10.06 -47.17 -105.26
N GLN A 672 9.01 -47.88 -105.67
CA GLN A 672 8.48 -47.95 -107.04
C GLN A 672 8.38 -49.36 -107.66
N ARG A 673 7.12 -49.74 -107.90
CA ARG A 673 6.61 -50.63 -108.96
C ARG A 673 7.07 -52.10 -108.95
N GLY A 674 6.17 -52.95 -108.45
CA GLY A 674 5.14 -53.52 -109.31
C GLY A 674 5.41 -54.91 -109.86
N ARG A 675 4.42 -55.80 -109.63
CA ARG A 675 4.19 -57.11 -110.29
C ARG A 675 5.31 -58.12 -110.05
N THR A 676 5.06 -59.37 -109.71
CA THR A 676 4.02 -60.29 -110.18
C THR A 676 4.05 -61.51 -109.25
N LEU A 677 2.89 -62.16 -109.07
CA LEU A 677 2.66 -63.62 -109.00
C LEU A 677 3.91 -64.49 -108.81
N GLN A 678 3.97 -65.48 -107.93
CA GLN A 678 3.06 -66.63 -107.84
C GLN A 678 3.64 -67.59 -106.79
N GLU A 679 2.76 -68.35 -106.09
CA GLU A 679 2.95 -69.75 -105.61
C GLU A 679 4.17 -70.05 -104.69
N GLU A 680 4.14 -70.91 -103.69
CA GLU A 680 3.25 -71.98 -103.22
C GLU A 680 3.77 -72.30 -101.79
N VAL A 681 2.89 -72.40 -100.79
CA VAL A 681 2.63 -73.64 -100.02
C VAL A 681 3.89 -74.38 -99.53
N VAL A 682 4.18 -74.32 -98.23
CA VAL A 682 3.87 -75.33 -97.17
C VAL A 682 4.00 -74.67 -95.81
#